data_AF-A0A3A6PRY3-F1
#
_entry.id   AF-A0A3A6PRY3-F1
#
_cell.length_a   1.000
_cell.length_b   1.000
_cell.length_c   1.000
_cell.angle_alpha   90.00
_cell.angle_beta   90.00
_cell.angle_gamma   90.00
#
_symmetry.space_group_name_H-M   'P 1'
#
loop_
_entity.id
_entity.type
_entity.pdbx_description
1 polymer ?
#
loop_
_entity_poly.entity_id
_entity_poly.type
_entity_poly.pdbx_seq_one_letter_code
_entity_poly.pdbx_strand_id
1 'polypeptide(L)'
;MQKRSFKTILTLLLALTLVLPAVSAGTASAAGNAPAKAAKYGTYNSYFSDSYSELAGKANVFETLTYHQLWDLFNSNGTYVVLFGGAWDEHTQAVIGYINDVAKDYGVRAIYNFDTRLDGETASADIADSSSPDTYRKRYVELVNQHLTNLELEGADKISYSVGSQAGEADRIESPYLFVYNRTNDGGAAPIVSDLQELLTAEDFLTDGKIDSAKVEAYKAKVREVFEPISKETDGKKTASHSLIDNESYFRSTYSTAAGRTVFTGSRVVFQAVTYDELKKLQESSGDYAILYGGPWCPNTQPVIDLINQWAIDEGIQTVYTWDTRLDNGFDPVTKEFKSAELHVRDVNHPNARIYVDLVNQYLPNITTANSKHANGNPASPPETPNGNYLIWYGDAGSRVYAKRLQVPYVFTYNKDNVDATGAAAPIYGHVELMYTWANIEEGHTSGNRDRFKKALSLLSSRQETVPTGLTTVNASSSSARNGQITGVSAALEYKANSSDTYLPAAGTAITGLAAGTYQVRYKAKTGYNAGATDPVENYYEAGQSVDVIVGVSSGSPSPGGGDPGPSTPSPEPTTTPEPSGSNGKPVAVTLPAAKDATSGITVAVVSEEEAAKLIEAAKQDAAAGKPTAVELNVKADSAEGTTQVTLTREDYSKLIAGSNVELKVNAGFASIVLDSAALTAIGQSKDSGDISFIIAKSSLTEEGKEVLGDRPVYDLSVFAGETSVSEFGGSKVLVSIPYRLQAGEDAHAIIVYHVTDEGELHTVRGQYSAAAGAVEFATTHFSQYIIGYNKVEFSDVPAGAWYSNAVTFLAARDITNGSGNGEYNPGAAITRGQFIVLLLKAYGIEADAAGAANFSDAGSTYYTGYLAAAKRLGITTGTGDNQFKPNAPITRQDLFTLLHRALEVLKEVPAKESNASTADFSDAGQIAAYAKQAFEALVAGGVVSGSDGQLAPGANSTRAQVAQVLYNLLSAN
;
A
#
# COMPACT_ATOMS: atom_id res chain seq x y z
N MET A 1 -28.06 -7.85 6.80
CA MET A 1 -27.40 -6.81 7.62
C MET A 1 -25.94 -7.11 7.95
N GLN A 2 -25.44 -8.35 7.80
CA GLN A 2 -24.03 -8.73 8.09
C GLN A 2 -22.93 -8.19 7.13
N LYS A 3 -23.24 -7.56 5.99
CA LYS A 3 -22.22 -7.24 4.95
C LYS A 3 -21.53 -5.87 5.04
N ARG A 4 -22.04 -4.88 5.79
CA ARG A 4 -21.33 -3.58 5.92
C ARG A 4 -20.18 -3.62 6.93
N SER A 5 -20.17 -4.62 7.81
CA SER A 5 -19.08 -4.83 8.78
C SER A 5 -17.83 -5.48 8.19
N PHE A 6 -17.87 -6.02 6.97
CA PHE A 6 -16.74 -6.74 6.36
C PHE A 6 -15.77 -5.86 5.57
N LYS A 7 -16.19 -4.67 5.10
CA LYS A 7 -15.37 -3.81 4.23
C LYS A 7 -14.51 -2.76 4.96
N THR A 8 -14.68 -2.56 6.27
CA THR A 8 -14.00 -1.45 6.98
C THR A 8 -13.09 -1.90 8.12
N ILE A 9 -12.97 -3.21 8.35
CA ILE A 9 -12.03 -3.80 9.33
C ILE A 9 -10.70 -4.20 8.66
N LEU A 10 -10.55 -4.03 7.35
CA LEU A 10 -9.53 -4.71 6.56
C LEU A 10 -8.27 -3.89 6.23
N THR A 11 -8.02 -2.75 6.91
CA THR A 11 -6.85 -1.90 6.61
C THR A 11 -5.62 -2.24 7.47
N LEU A 12 -5.68 -3.30 8.28
CA LEU A 12 -4.60 -3.68 9.21
C LEU A 12 -4.36 -5.20 9.29
N LEU A 13 -4.73 -5.95 8.25
CA LEU A 13 -4.86 -7.41 8.37
C LEU A 13 -3.64 -8.26 7.96
N LEU A 14 -2.61 -7.70 7.33
CA LEU A 14 -1.43 -8.48 6.94
C LEU A 14 -0.15 -7.65 6.99
N ALA A 15 0.56 -7.72 8.12
CA ALA A 15 2.01 -7.56 8.15
C ALA A 15 2.63 -8.94 8.37
N LEU A 16 2.81 -9.70 7.29
CA LEU A 16 3.62 -10.92 7.32
C LEU A 16 4.91 -10.68 6.53
N THR A 17 6.01 -10.49 7.25
CA THR A 17 7.35 -10.47 6.66
C THR A 17 7.77 -11.90 6.35
N LEU A 18 7.63 -12.32 5.10
CA LEU A 18 8.39 -13.44 4.56
C LEU A 18 9.69 -12.89 4.01
N VAL A 19 10.79 -13.15 4.72
CA VAL A 19 12.15 -12.93 4.21
C VAL A 19 12.39 -13.96 3.11
N LEU A 20 12.20 -13.55 1.85
CA LEU A 20 12.77 -14.27 0.71
C LEU A 20 14.24 -13.85 0.59
N PRO A 21 15.22 -14.77 0.66
CA PRO A 21 16.61 -14.47 0.37
C PRO A 21 16.74 -14.12 -1.11
N ALA A 22 17.37 -13.00 -1.40
CA ALA A 22 17.75 -12.62 -2.75
C ALA A 22 18.75 -13.64 -3.31
N VAL A 23 18.32 -14.43 -4.31
CA VAL A 23 19.25 -15.12 -5.21
C VAL A 23 19.72 -14.06 -6.21
N SER A 24 20.99 -13.69 -6.10
CA SER A 24 21.56 -12.61 -6.91
C SER A 24 22.10 -13.08 -8.27
N ALA A 25 21.55 -12.59 -9.37
CA ALA A 25 22.27 -12.21 -10.59
C ALA A 25 21.40 -11.20 -11.37
N GLY A 26 21.88 -9.97 -11.52
CA GLY A 26 21.05 -8.83 -11.95
C GLY A 26 21.18 -8.31 -13.39
N THR A 27 20.16 -7.50 -13.71
CA THR A 27 20.09 -6.33 -14.62
C THR A 27 20.01 -6.59 -16.15
N ALA A 28 19.15 -5.96 -16.98
CA ALA A 28 18.42 -4.68 -16.84
C ALA A 28 17.17 -4.50 -17.76
N SER A 29 16.11 -3.95 -17.16
CA SER A 29 15.19 -2.87 -17.59
C SER A 29 14.34 -2.97 -18.89
N ALA A 30 13.01 -3.04 -18.76
CA ALA A 30 12.10 -1.87 -18.83
C ALA A 30 10.65 -2.25 -19.22
N ALA A 31 9.70 -1.73 -18.42
CA ALA A 31 8.34 -1.24 -18.72
C ALA A 31 7.11 -2.19 -18.64
N GLY A 32 6.64 -2.36 -17.40
CA GLY A 32 5.28 -2.72 -16.97
C GLY A 32 5.25 -2.59 -15.44
N ASN A 33 4.37 -1.77 -14.86
CA ASN A 33 4.51 -1.20 -13.50
C ASN A 33 4.90 -2.24 -12.43
N ALA A 34 6.09 -2.04 -11.86
CA ALA A 34 6.69 -2.90 -10.86
C ALA A 34 5.83 -2.97 -9.57
N PRO A 35 5.81 -4.12 -8.85
CA PRO A 35 5.24 -4.17 -7.51
C PRO A 35 5.93 -3.12 -6.63
N ALA A 36 5.19 -2.51 -5.70
CA ALA A 36 5.73 -1.52 -4.79
C ALA A 36 6.99 -2.07 -4.10
N LYS A 37 8.13 -1.39 -4.30
CA LYS A 37 9.35 -1.63 -3.53
C LYS A 37 8.97 -1.70 -2.04
N ALA A 38 9.55 -2.64 -1.29
CA ALA A 38 9.49 -2.62 0.17
C ALA A 38 9.78 -1.21 0.67
N ALA A 39 8.97 -0.70 1.62
CA ALA A 39 9.04 0.69 2.05
C ALA A 39 10.46 1.04 2.51
N LYS A 40 11.15 1.88 1.72
CA LYS A 40 12.55 2.27 1.98
C LYS A 40 12.71 3.24 3.15
N TYR A 41 11.61 3.81 3.62
CA TYR A 41 11.56 4.87 4.63
C TYR A 41 10.40 4.58 5.59
N GLY A 42 10.59 4.86 6.87
CA GLY A 42 9.59 4.63 7.90
C GLY A 42 8.42 5.61 7.82
N THR A 43 7.28 5.21 8.39
CA THR A 43 6.14 6.11 8.62
C THR A 43 6.10 6.50 10.11
N TYR A 44 6.14 7.80 10.41
CA TYR A 44 6.03 8.36 11.75
C TYR A 44 4.57 8.68 12.06
N ASN A 45 3.93 7.82 12.86
CA ASN A 45 2.53 7.95 13.27
C ASN A 45 2.37 8.00 14.81
N SER A 46 3.47 8.22 15.56
CA SER A 46 3.49 8.08 17.03
C SER A 46 3.40 9.40 17.80
N TYR A 47 3.21 10.55 17.16
CA TYR A 47 3.19 11.86 17.84
C TYR A 47 2.31 11.87 19.09
N PHE A 48 1.05 11.46 18.97
CA PHE A 48 0.13 11.48 20.10
C PHE A 48 0.54 10.51 21.23
N SER A 49 1.08 9.34 20.89
CA SER A 49 1.57 8.40 21.91
C SER A 49 2.87 8.86 22.57
N ASP A 50 3.70 9.64 21.86
CA ASP A 50 4.98 10.14 22.35
C ASP A 50 4.81 11.41 23.19
N SER A 51 3.81 12.23 22.86
CA SER A 51 3.60 13.55 23.46
C SER A 51 2.51 13.57 24.54
N TYR A 52 1.57 12.61 24.54
CA TYR A 52 0.49 12.54 25.53
C TYR A 52 0.56 11.25 26.34
N SER A 53 0.87 11.40 27.63
CA SER A 53 1.10 10.26 28.53
C SER A 53 -0.10 9.31 28.61
N GLU A 54 -1.32 9.85 28.61
CA GLU A 54 -2.57 9.08 28.64
C GLU A 54 -2.85 8.29 27.35
N LEU A 55 -2.14 8.57 26.26
CA LEU A 55 -2.25 7.88 24.98
C LEU A 55 -1.07 6.93 24.69
N ALA A 56 -0.06 6.88 25.56
CA ALA A 56 1.11 6.03 25.39
C ALA A 56 0.69 4.55 25.25
N GLY A 57 1.12 3.91 24.15
CA GLY A 57 0.80 2.51 23.84
C GLY A 57 -0.67 2.24 23.48
N LYS A 58 -1.51 3.28 23.30
CA LYS A 58 -2.91 3.16 22.90
C LYS A 58 -3.09 3.64 21.47
N ALA A 59 -3.85 2.89 20.67
CA ALA A 59 -4.40 3.44 19.44
C ALA A 59 -5.27 4.67 19.76
N ASN A 60 -5.17 5.72 18.96
CA ASN A 60 -5.91 6.95 19.16
C ASN A 60 -6.54 7.45 17.85
N VAL A 61 -7.44 8.42 17.97
CA VAL A 61 -8.19 8.98 16.83
C VAL A 61 -7.75 10.40 16.50
N PHE A 62 -6.63 10.90 17.01
CA PHE A 62 -6.24 12.30 16.83
C PHE A 62 -5.32 12.49 15.61
N GLU A 63 -5.52 13.61 14.92
CA GLU A 63 -4.67 14.07 13.83
C GLU A 63 -4.40 15.57 14.03
N THR A 64 -3.13 15.99 14.06
CA THR A 64 -2.80 17.42 14.20
C THR A 64 -2.93 18.13 12.86
N LEU A 65 -3.53 19.32 12.86
CA LEU A 65 -3.61 20.19 11.69
C LEU A 65 -2.61 21.33 11.77
N THR A 66 -1.98 21.64 10.65
CA THR A 66 -1.35 22.95 10.45
C THR A 66 -2.42 24.06 10.38
N TYR A 67 -2.02 25.32 10.58
CA TYR A 67 -2.95 26.46 10.50
C TYR A 67 -3.75 26.47 9.19
N HIS A 68 -3.10 26.20 8.05
CA HIS A 68 -3.78 26.18 6.76
C HIS A 68 -4.72 24.97 6.61
N GLN A 69 -4.35 23.80 7.11
CA GLN A 69 -5.27 22.65 7.07
C GLN A 69 -6.52 22.91 7.92
N LEU A 70 -6.38 23.57 9.08
CA LEU A 70 -7.53 23.99 9.88
C LEU A 70 -8.39 25.02 9.14
N TRP A 71 -7.75 26.02 8.53
CA TRP A 71 -8.44 27.01 7.70
C TRP A 71 -9.22 26.36 6.55
N ASP A 72 -8.61 25.40 5.85
CA ASP A 72 -9.25 24.65 4.77
C ASP A 72 -10.38 23.76 5.29
N LEU A 73 -10.19 23.09 6.44
CA LEU A 73 -11.25 22.32 7.09
C LEU A 73 -12.46 23.21 7.38
N PHE A 74 -12.26 24.38 7.99
CA PHE A 74 -13.33 25.32 8.27
C PHE A 74 -13.97 25.91 7.00
N ASN A 75 -13.24 25.90 5.88
CA ASN A 75 -13.80 26.28 4.59
C ASN A 75 -14.47 25.12 3.84
N SER A 76 -14.25 23.88 4.25
CA SER A 76 -14.80 22.70 3.58
C SER A 76 -16.25 22.41 4.00
N ASN A 77 -16.94 21.65 3.16
CA ASN A 77 -18.25 21.10 3.52
C ASN A 77 -18.06 19.81 4.31
N GLY A 78 -18.79 19.66 5.41
CA GLY A 78 -18.71 18.47 6.23
C GLY A 78 -19.08 18.75 7.67
N THR A 79 -19.05 17.70 8.48
CA THR A 79 -19.13 17.81 9.94
C THR A 79 -17.88 17.21 10.51
N TYR A 80 -17.11 17.95 11.31
CA TYR A 80 -15.80 17.55 11.79
C TYR A 80 -15.76 17.63 13.31
N VAL A 81 -15.01 16.74 13.95
CA VAL A 81 -14.71 16.84 15.38
C VAL A 81 -13.34 17.50 15.51
N VAL A 82 -13.27 18.59 16.27
CA VAL A 82 -12.09 19.43 16.39
C VAL A 82 -11.73 19.60 17.86
N LEU A 83 -10.44 19.55 18.17
CA LEU A 83 -9.89 19.85 19.49
C LEU A 83 -8.88 20.99 19.34
N PHE A 84 -9.09 22.11 20.03
CA PHE A 84 -7.99 23.07 20.24
C PHE A 84 -7.28 22.62 21.52
N GLY A 85 -6.05 22.12 21.37
CA GLY A 85 -5.33 21.44 22.44
C GLY A 85 -3.86 21.21 22.11
N GLY A 86 -3.00 21.45 23.09
CA GLY A 86 -1.54 21.28 22.95
C GLY A 86 -0.97 20.31 23.99
N ALA A 87 0.12 19.60 23.64
CA ALA A 87 0.78 18.67 24.55
C ALA A 87 1.46 19.37 25.74
N TRP A 88 1.74 20.67 25.60
CA TRP A 88 2.30 21.52 26.65
C TRP A 88 1.28 21.89 27.75
N ASP A 89 -0.01 21.70 27.48
CA ASP A 89 -1.09 22.12 28.35
C ASP A 89 -1.51 20.99 29.30
N GLU A 90 -1.43 21.26 30.61
CA GLU A 90 -1.74 20.25 31.64
C GLU A 90 -3.20 19.81 31.61
N HIS A 91 -4.11 20.71 31.20
CA HIS A 91 -5.52 20.40 31.10
C HIS A 91 -5.81 19.44 29.95
N THR A 92 -5.18 19.64 28.80
CA THR A 92 -5.27 18.73 27.65
C THR A 92 -4.69 17.37 28.00
N GLN A 93 -3.52 17.33 28.65
CA GLN A 93 -2.92 16.07 29.13
C GLN A 93 -3.87 15.28 30.03
N ALA A 94 -4.58 15.97 30.94
CA ALA A 94 -5.46 15.33 31.91
C ALA A 94 -6.70 14.66 31.27
N VAL A 95 -7.18 15.15 30.12
CA VAL A 95 -8.48 14.73 29.58
C VAL A 95 -8.43 14.00 28.24
N ILE A 96 -7.35 14.15 27.46
CA ILE A 96 -7.27 13.64 26.08
C ILE A 96 -7.50 12.12 25.99
N GLY A 97 -7.04 11.35 26.99
CA GLY A 97 -7.28 9.92 27.08
C GLY A 97 -8.76 9.57 27.22
N TYR A 98 -9.50 10.33 28.02
CA TYR A 98 -10.95 10.13 28.19
C TYR A 98 -11.74 10.56 26.97
N ILE A 99 -11.31 11.62 26.27
CA ILE A 99 -11.88 12.02 24.99
C ILE A 99 -11.71 10.89 23.96
N ASN A 100 -10.50 10.31 23.86
CA ASN A 100 -10.21 9.19 22.97
C ASN A 100 -11.13 7.98 23.19
N ASP A 101 -11.32 7.59 24.46
CA ASP A 101 -12.18 6.46 24.82
C ASP A 101 -13.61 6.68 24.33
N VAL A 102 -14.18 7.86 24.63
CA VAL A 102 -15.55 8.18 24.24
C VAL A 102 -15.70 8.29 22.72
N ALA A 103 -14.70 8.86 22.05
CA ALA A 103 -14.67 8.99 20.59
C ALA A 103 -14.73 7.62 19.92
N LYS A 104 -13.94 6.66 20.41
CA LYS A 104 -13.96 5.27 19.95
C LYS A 104 -15.31 4.58 20.20
N ASP A 105 -15.90 4.77 21.37
CA ASP A 105 -17.22 4.23 21.69
C ASP A 105 -18.31 4.75 20.75
N TYR A 106 -18.20 6.01 20.33
CA TYR A 106 -19.09 6.66 19.36
C TYR A 106 -18.69 6.38 17.90
N GLY A 107 -17.63 5.62 17.63
CA GLY A 107 -17.15 5.36 16.27
C GLY A 107 -16.62 6.59 15.53
N VAL A 108 -16.19 7.63 16.26
CA VAL A 108 -15.44 8.76 15.71
C VAL A 108 -14.09 8.25 15.23
N ARG A 109 -13.77 8.50 13.96
CA ARG A 109 -12.55 8.01 13.31
C ARG A 109 -11.39 9.00 13.36
N ALA A 110 -11.69 10.29 13.47
CA ALA A 110 -10.71 11.36 13.54
C ALA A 110 -11.22 12.51 14.40
N ILE A 111 -10.36 13.01 15.28
CA ILE A 111 -10.46 14.29 15.97
C ILE A 111 -9.30 15.14 15.48
N TYR A 112 -9.64 16.25 14.83
CA TYR A 112 -8.66 17.17 14.28
C TYR A 112 -8.15 18.10 15.38
N ASN A 113 -6.95 17.82 15.87
CA ASN A 113 -6.29 18.61 16.89
C ASN A 113 -5.61 19.84 16.28
N PHE A 114 -5.72 20.99 16.93
CA PHE A 114 -4.98 22.19 16.57
C PHE A 114 -4.33 22.77 17.81
N ASP A 115 -2.99 22.87 17.78
CA ASP A 115 -2.22 23.54 18.83
C ASP A 115 -2.06 25.02 18.44
N THR A 116 -2.61 25.93 19.25
CA THR A 116 -2.47 27.38 19.03
C THR A 116 -1.02 27.83 19.21
N ARG A 117 -0.23 27.07 19.96
CA ARG A 117 1.21 27.26 20.13
C ARG A 117 1.95 26.61 18.97
N LEU A 118 2.24 27.42 17.95
CA LEU A 118 2.73 26.90 16.66
C LEU A 118 4.13 26.27 16.71
N ASP A 119 4.88 26.48 17.79
CA ASP A 119 6.16 25.81 18.08
C ASP A 119 6.06 24.70 19.15
N GLY A 120 4.84 24.45 19.65
CA GLY A 120 4.53 23.48 20.69
C GLY A 120 5.14 23.79 22.06
N GLU A 121 5.78 24.94 22.27
CA GLU A 121 6.59 25.18 23.47
C GLU A 121 6.46 26.59 24.05
N THR A 122 6.65 27.65 23.26
CA THR A 122 6.73 29.02 23.79
C THR A 122 5.42 29.80 23.68
N ALA A 123 5.06 30.52 24.75
CA ALA A 123 3.89 31.41 24.75
C ALA A 123 3.98 32.50 23.65
N SER A 124 5.19 32.93 23.28
CA SER A 124 5.40 33.92 22.20
C SER A 124 5.04 33.43 20.80
N ALA A 125 4.93 32.11 20.60
CA ALA A 125 4.49 31.50 19.35
C ALA A 125 3.02 31.05 19.41
N ASP A 126 2.33 31.31 20.51
CA ASP A 126 0.92 31.00 20.70
C ASP A 126 0.04 32.09 20.09
N ILE A 127 -0.66 31.76 19.01
CA ILE A 127 -1.50 32.74 18.32
C ILE A 127 -2.68 33.21 19.20
N ALA A 128 -3.03 32.44 20.23
CA ALA A 128 -4.07 32.76 21.20
C ALA A 128 -3.52 33.40 22.50
N ASP A 129 -2.24 33.78 22.55
CA ASP A 129 -1.64 34.46 23.72
C ASP A 129 -1.54 35.97 23.50
N SER A 130 -1.91 36.75 24.52
CA SER A 130 -1.92 38.21 24.46
C SER A 130 -0.54 38.86 24.34
N SER A 131 0.53 38.15 24.72
CA SER A 131 1.93 38.59 24.62
C SER A 131 2.58 38.28 23.27
N SER A 132 1.94 37.47 22.43
CA SER A 132 2.42 37.13 21.10
C SER A 132 2.43 38.34 20.15
N PRO A 133 3.30 38.33 19.12
CA PRO A 133 3.34 39.39 18.12
C PRO A 133 1.96 39.66 17.51
N ASP A 134 1.66 40.92 17.18
CA ASP A 134 0.37 41.32 16.60
C ASP A 134 0.01 40.54 15.33
N THR A 135 1.00 40.11 14.53
CA THR A 135 0.76 39.28 13.34
C THR A 135 0.31 37.86 13.68
N TYR A 136 0.68 37.32 14.84
CA TYR A 136 0.23 36.01 15.32
C TYR A 136 -1.19 36.11 15.85
N ARG A 137 -1.41 37.08 16.74
CA ARG A 137 -2.74 37.38 17.30
C ARG A 137 -3.75 37.70 16.20
N LYS A 138 -3.33 38.41 15.15
CA LYS A 138 -4.14 38.65 13.95
C LYS A 138 -4.66 37.35 13.33
N ARG A 139 -3.80 36.33 13.16
CA ARG A 139 -4.19 35.04 12.56
C ARG A 139 -5.18 34.26 13.40
N TYR A 140 -5.08 34.34 14.73
CA TYR A 140 -6.08 33.80 15.64
C TYR A 140 -7.42 34.54 15.50
N VAL A 141 -7.40 35.87 15.62
CA VAL A 141 -8.62 36.69 15.56
C VAL A 141 -9.34 36.55 14.22
N GLU A 142 -8.61 36.51 13.10
CA GLU A 142 -9.20 36.27 11.77
C GLU A 142 -9.82 34.87 11.65
N LEU A 143 -9.13 33.84 12.15
CA LEU A 143 -9.64 32.46 12.14
C LEU A 143 -10.95 32.37 12.94
N VAL A 144 -10.97 32.86 14.18
CA VAL A 144 -12.14 32.80 15.07
C VAL A 144 -13.30 33.61 14.49
N ASN A 145 -13.08 34.89 14.16
CA ASN A 145 -14.17 35.76 13.70
C ASN A 145 -14.74 35.32 12.36
N GLN A 146 -13.94 34.68 11.50
CA GLN A 146 -14.43 34.21 10.21
C GLN A 146 -15.13 32.85 10.29
N HIS A 147 -14.66 31.95 11.15
CA HIS A 147 -15.08 30.54 11.10
C HIS A 147 -15.89 30.07 12.30
N LEU A 148 -15.75 30.72 13.46
CA LEU A 148 -16.39 30.33 14.72
C LEU A 148 -17.39 31.42 15.14
N THR A 149 -18.33 31.75 14.25
CA THR A 149 -19.19 32.95 14.37
C THR A 149 -20.18 32.90 15.53
N ASN A 150 -20.45 31.72 16.08
CA ASN A 150 -21.28 31.49 17.25
C ASN A 150 -20.48 30.97 18.46
N LEU A 151 -19.17 31.25 18.52
CA LEU A 151 -18.37 30.98 19.70
C LEU A 151 -18.86 31.85 20.87
N GLU A 152 -19.28 31.21 21.96
CA GLU A 152 -19.75 31.88 23.17
C GLU A 152 -18.96 31.36 24.37
N LEU A 153 -17.99 32.15 24.85
CA LEU A 153 -17.19 31.82 26.02
C LEU A 153 -17.44 32.85 27.13
N GLU A 154 -18.22 32.47 28.15
CA GLU A 154 -18.61 33.38 29.23
C GLU A 154 -17.39 33.84 30.03
N GLY A 155 -17.15 35.16 30.06
CA GLY A 155 -16.04 35.74 30.83
C GLY A 155 -14.64 35.49 30.25
N ALA A 156 -14.54 35.02 29.01
CA ALA A 156 -13.26 34.79 28.36
C ALA A 156 -12.46 36.08 28.17
N ASP A 157 -11.13 35.96 28.31
CA ASP A 157 -10.21 37.01 27.90
C ASP A 157 -10.29 37.24 26.39
N LYS A 158 -10.00 38.46 25.95
CA LYS A 158 -9.96 38.81 24.52
C LYS A 158 -8.53 38.79 24.00
N ILE A 159 -8.35 38.24 22.81
CA ILE A 159 -7.13 38.42 22.01
C ILE A 159 -7.39 39.54 21.03
N SER A 160 -6.54 40.57 21.06
CA SER A 160 -6.62 41.73 20.18
C SER A 160 -5.33 41.92 19.41
N TYR A 161 -5.40 42.51 18.22
CA TYR A 161 -4.22 42.89 17.43
C TYR A 161 -4.40 44.29 16.82
N SER A 162 -3.29 44.93 16.47
CA SER A 162 -3.26 46.20 15.73
C SER A 162 -2.11 46.23 14.71
N VAL A 163 -2.37 45.77 13.48
CA VAL A 163 -1.39 45.76 12.39
C VAL A 163 -1.73 46.85 11.36
N GLY A 164 -0.94 47.92 11.34
CA GLY A 164 -1.15 49.05 10.44
C GLY A 164 -2.44 49.80 10.76
N SER A 165 -3.42 49.73 9.85
CA SER A 165 -4.78 50.30 10.05
C SER A 165 -5.83 49.25 10.41
N GLN A 166 -5.44 47.97 10.44
CA GLN A 166 -6.32 46.86 10.80
C GLN A 166 -6.20 46.59 12.30
N ALA A 167 -7.34 46.46 12.96
CA ALA A 167 -7.44 46.00 14.34
C ALA A 167 -8.66 45.10 14.46
N GLY A 168 -8.60 44.17 15.40
CA GLY A 168 -9.70 43.26 15.69
C GLY A 168 -9.48 42.59 17.04
N GLU A 169 -10.55 42.00 17.55
CA GLU A 169 -10.54 41.19 18.76
C GLU A 169 -11.43 39.96 18.59
N ALA A 170 -11.13 38.90 19.34
CA ALA A 170 -11.91 37.68 19.43
C ALA A 170 -11.80 37.08 20.85
N ASP A 171 -12.77 36.27 21.26
CA ASP A 171 -12.68 35.50 22.51
C ASP A 171 -11.52 34.52 22.44
N ARG A 172 -10.78 34.42 23.55
CA ARG A 172 -9.69 33.46 23.71
C ARG A 172 -10.25 32.08 24.03
N ILE A 173 -9.89 31.12 23.20
CA ILE A 173 -10.12 29.70 23.44
C ILE A 173 -8.97 29.21 24.33
N GLU A 174 -9.30 28.74 25.52
CA GLU A 174 -8.40 28.00 26.38
C GLU A 174 -8.33 26.52 25.97
N SER A 175 -7.14 25.95 26.13
CA SER A 175 -6.85 24.54 25.89
C SER A 175 -7.26 23.71 27.12
N PRO A 176 -7.96 22.57 26.98
CA PRO A 176 -8.56 22.01 25.76
C PRO A 176 -9.96 22.56 25.46
N TYR A 177 -10.27 22.74 24.17
CA TYR A 177 -11.62 23.04 23.68
C TYR A 177 -12.05 22.04 22.61
N LEU A 178 -12.97 21.14 22.98
CA LEU A 178 -13.49 20.09 22.10
C LEU A 178 -14.82 20.53 21.50
N PHE A 179 -14.99 20.46 20.18
CA PHE A 179 -16.24 20.84 19.54
C PHE A 179 -16.51 20.09 18.23
N VAL A 180 -17.79 20.06 17.85
CA VAL A 180 -18.24 19.62 16.54
C VAL A 180 -18.43 20.85 15.66
N TYR A 181 -17.73 20.85 14.52
CA TYR A 181 -17.77 21.91 13.52
C TYR A 181 -18.58 21.49 12.29
N ASN A 182 -19.51 22.32 11.85
CA ASN A 182 -20.16 22.20 10.54
C ASN A 182 -20.42 23.59 9.95
N ARG A 183 -19.64 23.97 8.93
CA ARG A 183 -19.72 25.27 8.24
C ARG A 183 -21.13 25.65 7.80
N THR A 184 -21.97 24.69 7.45
CA THR A 184 -23.31 24.93 6.89
C THR A 184 -24.43 24.86 7.92
N ASN A 185 -24.11 24.60 9.20
CA ASN A 185 -25.10 24.52 10.25
C ASN A 185 -25.83 25.86 10.45
N ASP A 186 -27.16 25.79 10.57
CA ASP A 186 -28.06 26.94 10.57
C ASP A 186 -27.80 27.95 9.44
N GLY A 187 -27.61 27.45 8.20
CA GLY A 187 -27.30 28.29 7.05
C GLY A 187 -25.91 28.96 7.11
N GLY A 188 -25.04 28.48 7.99
CA GLY A 188 -23.70 29.01 8.26
C GLY A 188 -23.65 30.08 9.35
N ALA A 189 -24.75 30.35 10.05
CA ALA A 189 -24.78 31.29 11.17
C ALA A 189 -24.22 30.69 12.46
N ALA A 190 -24.36 29.37 12.65
CA ALA A 190 -23.98 28.67 13.88
C ALA A 190 -23.06 27.46 13.60
N PRO A 191 -21.82 27.69 13.12
CA PRO A 191 -20.92 26.60 12.71
C PRO A 191 -20.46 25.66 13.83
N ILE A 192 -20.39 26.12 15.08
CA ILE A 192 -20.17 25.24 16.24
C ILE A 192 -21.51 24.59 16.60
N VAL A 193 -21.58 23.26 16.47
CA VAL A 193 -22.81 22.48 16.69
C VAL A 193 -22.97 22.11 18.17
N SER A 194 -21.86 21.79 18.82
CA SER A 194 -21.75 21.41 20.23
C SER A 194 -20.30 21.52 20.64
N ASP A 195 -20.05 21.84 21.91
CA ASP A 195 -18.71 22.06 22.43
C ASP A 195 -18.58 21.77 23.92
N LEU A 196 -17.33 21.69 24.39
CA LEU A 196 -16.96 21.48 25.78
C LEU A 196 -15.60 22.16 26.04
N GLN A 197 -15.59 23.07 27.02
CA GLN A 197 -14.39 23.63 27.62
C GLN A 197 -14.40 23.41 29.13
N GLU A 198 -13.46 22.61 29.64
CA GLU A 198 -13.23 22.47 31.08
C GLU A 198 -11.75 22.36 31.39
N LEU A 199 -11.25 23.27 32.23
CA LEU A 199 -9.85 23.34 32.64
C LEU A 199 -9.58 22.43 33.84
N LEU A 200 -9.71 21.12 33.62
CA LEU A 200 -9.49 20.10 34.64
C LEU A 200 -8.02 19.71 34.69
N THR A 201 -7.46 19.44 35.87
CA THR A 201 -6.13 18.83 36.02
C THR A 201 -6.25 17.35 36.36
N ALA A 202 -5.12 16.64 36.40
CA ALA A 202 -5.09 15.24 36.81
C ALA A 202 -5.65 15.06 38.24
N GLU A 203 -5.40 16.01 39.14
CA GLU A 203 -5.91 16.00 40.52
C GLU A 203 -7.44 16.02 40.61
N ASP A 204 -8.12 16.66 39.65
CA ASP A 204 -9.58 16.71 39.65
C ASP A 204 -10.19 15.33 39.50
N PHE A 205 -9.49 14.39 38.85
CA PHE A 205 -9.90 13.00 38.68
C PHE A 205 -9.52 12.09 39.85
N LEU A 206 -8.90 12.62 40.90
CA LEU A 206 -8.47 11.82 42.06
C LEU A 206 -9.40 11.99 43.27
N THR A 207 -9.56 10.93 44.04
CA THR A 207 -10.08 10.93 45.42
C THR A 207 -9.11 10.14 46.28
N ASP A 208 -8.61 10.75 47.35
CA ASP A 208 -7.55 10.20 48.21
C ASP A 208 -6.30 9.74 47.43
N GLY A 209 -5.93 10.49 46.39
CA GLY A 209 -4.74 10.22 45.56
C GLY A 209 -4.90 9.05 44.58
N LYS A 210 -6.11 8.55 44.35
CA LYS A 210 -6.41 7.49 43.37
C LYS A 210 -7.47 7.94 42.38
N ILE A 211 -7.41 7.43 41.15
CA ILE A 211 -8.42 7.71 40.12
C ILE A 211 -9.81 7.38 40.65
N ASP A 212 -10.69 8.37 40.63
CA ASP A 212 -12.09 8.26 40.99
C ASP A 212 -12.93 8.02 39.72
N SER A 213 -13.39 6.78 39.55
CA SER A 213 -14.18 6.38 38.38
C SER A 213 -15.47 7.18 38.22
N ALA A 214 -16.07 7.69 39.29
CA ALA A 214 -17.29 8.49 39.19
C ALA A 214 -17.01 9.86 38.56
N LYS A 215 -15.87 10.47 38.90
CA LYS A 215 -15.43 11.75 38.30
C LYS A 215 -15.04 11.57 36.83
N VAL A 216 -14.33 10.48 36.51
CA VAL A 216 -13.99 10.13 35.13
C VAL A 216 -15.25 9.92 34.29
N GLU A 217 -16.21 9.14 34.76
CA GLU A 217 -17.47 8.93 34.01
C GLU A 217 -18.32 10.19 33.91
N ALA A 218 -18.30 11.08 34.90
CA ALA A 218 -18.97 12.38 34.83
C ALA A 218 -18.38 13.25 33.70
N TYR A 219 -17.05 13.29 33.56
CA TYR A 219 -16.42 13.99 32.44
C TYR A 219 -16.72 13.31 31.10
N LYS A 220 -16.58 11.97 31.02
CA LYS A 220 -16.92 11.21 29.81
C LYS A 220 -18.38 11.43 29.39
N ALA A 221 -19.32 11.57 30.32
CA ALA A 221 -20.70 11.90 30.00
C ALA A 221 -20.84 13.25 29.28
N LYS A 222 -20.09 14.28 29.68
CA LYS A 222 -20.06 15.58 28.98
C LYS A 222 -19.47 15.45 27.58
N VAL A 223 -18.39 14.67 27.42
CA VAL A 223 -17.82 14.38 26.08
C VAL A 223 -18.85 13.67 25.18
N ARG A 224 -19.65 12.75 25.74
CA ARG A 224 -20.75 12.09 25.00
C ARG A 224 -21.81 13.10 24.54
N GLU A 225 -22.13 14.10 25.35
CA GLU A 225 -23.05 15.18 24.98
C GLU A 225 -22.52 15.99 23.78
N VAL A 226 -21.20 16.20 23.68
CA VAL A 226 -20.59 16.84 22.50
C VAL A 226 -20.82 16.03 21.23
N PHE A 227 -20.71 14.70 21.29
CA PHE A 227 -20.87 13.84 20.11
C PHE A 227 -22.31 13.45 19.79
N GLU A 228 -23.24 13.67 20.71
CA GLU A 228 -24.65 13.30 20.55
C GLU A 228 -25.29 13.90 19.28
N PRO A 229 -25.10 15.19 18.93
CA PRO A 229 -25.71 15.80 17.74
C PRO A 229 -25.28 15.16 16.41
N ILE A 230 -24.13 14.49 16.39
CA ILE A 230 -23.62 13.80 15.20
C ILE A 230 -23.82 12.29 15.28
N SER A 231 -24.35 11.78 16.39
CA SER A 231 -24.55 10.36 16.59
C SER A 231 -25.75 9.82 15.80
N LYS A 232 -25.61 8.60 15.29
CA LYS A 232 -26.66 7.82 14.65
C LYS A 232 -26.62 6.40 15.17
N GLU A 233 -27.80 5.86 15.45
CA GLU A 233 -27.95 4.44 15.79
C GLU A 233 -27.78 3.58 14.53
N THR A 234 -26.74 2.75 14.52
CA THR A 234 -26.44 1.79 13.45
C THR A 234 -26.23 0.42 14.08
N ASP A 235 -27.09 -0.55 13.74
CA ASP A 235 -27.03 -1.92 14.29
C ASP A 235 -27.02 -1.99 15.84
N GLY A 236 -27.72 -1.06 16.51
CA GLY A 236 -27.80 -0.97 17.97
C GLY A 236 -26.56 -0.39 18.65
N LYS A 237 -25.65 0.22 17.88
CA LYS A 237 -24.52 1.01 18.38
C LYS A 237 -24.60 2.44 17.88
N LYS A 238 -24.22 3.39 18.73
CA LYS A 238 -24.02 4.78 18.32
C LYS A 238 -22.79 4.91 17.42
N THR A 239 -22.95 5.62 16.31
CA THR A 239 -21.90 5.92 15.33
C THR A 239 -21.93 7.39 14.97
N ALA A 240 -20.78 8.06 15.01
CA ALA A 240 -20.65 9.48 14.68
C ALA A 240 -20.65 9.68 13.17
N SER A 241 -21.55 10.52 12.69
CA SER A 241 -21.68 10.92 11.30
C SER A 241 -20.84 12.15 11.01
N HIS A 242 -19.53 11.98 10.91
CA HIS A 242 -18.57 13.04 10.60
C HIS A 242 -17.80 12.77 9.29
N SER A 243 -17.20 13.82 8.74
CA SER A 243 -16.33 13.81 7.58
C SER A 243 -14.88 13.55 8.00
N LEU A 244 -14.11 13.02 7.06
CA LEU A 244 -12.66 12.92 7.15
C LEU A 244 -12.02 13.86 6.12
N ILE A 245 -10.91 14.49 6.48
CA ILE A 245 -10.04 15.18 5.53
C ILE A 245 -9.42 14.14 4.61
N ASP A 246 -9.49 14.40 3.31
CA ASP A 246 -8.67 13.72 2.31
C ASP A 246 -7.39 14.53 2.09
N ASN A 247 -6.30 14.04 2.67
CA ASN A 247 -4.99 14.68 2.61
C ASN A 247 -4.47 14.81 1.15
N GLU A 248 -4.78 13.86 0.26
CA GLU A 248 -4.41 13.97 -1.14
C GLU A 248 -5.17 15.12 -1.83
N SER A 249 -6.48 15.22 -1.59
CA SER A 249 -7.28 16.35 -2.07
C SER A 249 -6.77 17.70 -1.55
N TYR A 250 -6.32 17.76 -0.29
CA TYR A 250 -5.72 18.96 0.30
C TYR A 250 -4.49 19.42 -0.49
N PHE A 251 -3.50 18.55 -0.71
CA PHE A 251 -2.29 18.91 -1.45
C PHE A 251 -2.59 19.29 -2.90
N ARG A 252 -3.47 18.54 -3.57
CA ARG A 252 -3.89 18.83 -4.95
C ARG A 252 -4.53 20.20 -5.06
N SER A 253 -5.49 20.49 -4.19
CA SER A 253 -6.22 21.77 -4.18
C SER A 253 -5.28 22.93 -3.87
N THR A 254 -4.48 22.82 -2.80
CA THR A 254 -3.61 23.88 -2.31
C THR A 254 -2.56 24.28 -3.34
N TYR A 255 -1.79 23.32 -3.87
CA TYR A 255 -0.76 23.61 -4.86
C TYR A 255 -1.33 24.06 -6.20
N SER A 256 -2.48 23.50 -6.62
CA SER A 256 -3.09 23.92 -7.89
C SER A 256 -3.67 25.33 -7.82
N THR A 257 -4.26 25.69 -6.68
CA THR A 257 -4.74 27.05 -6.41
C THR A 257 -3.58 28.04 -6.38
N ALA A 258 -2.51 27.71 -5.66
CA ALA A 258 -1.33 28.57 -5.56
C ALA A 258 -0.61 28.79 -6.91
N ALA A 259 -0.57 27.76 -7.76
CA ALA A 259 0.03 27.84 -9.09
C ALA A 259 -0.91 28.42 -10.16
N GLY A 260 -2.22 28.47 -9.91
CA GLY A 260 -3.23 28.82 -10.91
C GLY A 260 -3.34 27.80 -12.06
N ARG A 261 -2.96 26.54 -11.80
CA ARG A 261 -2.94 25.42 -12.76
C ARG A 261 -2.87 24.09 -12.05
N THR A 262 -3.24 23.00 -12.72
CA THR A 262 -3.04 21.64 -12.20
C THR A 262 -1.54 21.36 -12.00
N VAL A 263 -1.16 20.97 -10.78
CA VAL A 263 0.24 20.66 -10.43
C VAL A 263 0.51 19.16 -10.44
N PHE A 264 -0.35 18.37 -9.80
CA PHE A 264 -0.19 16.91 -9.71
C PHE A 264 -0.88 16.20 -10.87
N THR A 265 -0.14 15.36 -11.59
CA THR A 265 -0.63 14.69 -12.81
C THR A 265 -0.88 13.18 -12.64
N GLY A 266 -0.24 12.55 -11.64
CA GLY A 266 -0.45 11.13 -11.29
C GLY A 266 -1.73 10.89 -10.46
N SER A 267 -2.02 9.62 -10.17
CA SER A 267 -3.20 9.17 -9.41
C SER A 267 -3.03 9.09 -7.89
N ARG A 268 -1.80 9.34 -7.38
CA ARG A 268 -1.46 9.22 -5.96
C ARG A 268 -0.57 10.38 -5.52
N VAL A 269 -0.81 10.92 -4.32
CA VAL A 269 0.03 11.94 -3.67
C VAL A 269 0.56 11.40 -2.35
N VAL A 270 1.87 11.47 -2.13
CA VAL A 270 2.55 10.88 -0.95
C VAL A 270 3.07 11.91 0.05
N PHE A 271 2.47 13.10 0.13
CA PHE A 271 2.89 14.13 1.09
C PHE A 271 2.04 14.13 2.35
N GLN A 272 2.66 14.45 3.49
CA GLN A 272 1.97 14.72 4.75
C GLN A 272 2.50 16.02 5.34
N ALA A 273 1.64 17.00 5.54
CA ALA A 273 2.01 18.23 6.24
C ALA A 273 2.22 17.92 7.72
N VAL A 274 3.30 18.45 8.29
CA VAL A 274 3.60 18.30 9.72
C VAL A 274 3.70 19.67 10.38
N THR A 275 3.23 19.76 11.62
CA THR A 275 3.50 20.91 12.49
C THR A 275 4.97 20.92 12.94
N TYR A 276 5.39 22.02 13.58
CA TYR A 276 6.74 22.09 14.13
C TYR A 276 7.00 21.01 15.19
N ASP A 277 6.02 20.74 16.06
CA ASP A 277 6.17 19.78 17.14
C ASP A 277 6.22 18.33 16.62
N GLU A 278 5.37 17.99 15.64
CA GLU A 278 5.46 16.72 14.93
C GLU A 278 6.79 16.56 14.20
N LEU A 279 7.31 17.62 13.58
CA LEU A 279 8.61 17.59 12.92
C LEU A 279 9.76 17.34 13.91
N LYS A 280 9.76 18.00 15.08
CA LYS A 280 10.74 17.72 16.15
C LYS A 280 10.69 16.25 16.54
N LYS A 281 9.50 15.71 16.82
CA LYS A 281 9.35 14.31 17.25
C LYS A 281 9.75 13.32 16.16
N LEU A 282 9.41 13.62 14.91
CA LEU A 282 9.88 12.86 13.75
C LEU A 282 11.41 12.86 13.67
N GLN A 283 12.06 14.01 13.88
CA GLN A 283 13.53 14.12 13.87
C GLN A 283 14.20 13.51 15.12
N GLU A 284 13.47 13.38 16.22
CA GLU A 284 13.89 12.64 17.43
C GLU A 284 13.71 11.13 17.32
N SER A 285 12.92 10.66 16.35
CA SER A 285 12.62 9.25 16.17
C SER A 285 13.68 8.52 15.34
N SER A 286 13.90 7.23 15.63
CA SER A 286 14.79 6.39 14.81
C SER A 286 14.08 5.96 13.54
N GLY A 287 14.79 6.01 12.42
CA GLY A 287 14.25 5.64 11.11
C GLY A 287 14.85 6.49 10.01
N ASP A 288 14.64 6.03 8.78
CA ASP A 288 14.93 6.81 7.59
C ASP A 288 13.66 7.55 7.15
N TYR A 289 13.76 8.86 6.97
CA TYR A 289 12.64 9.72 6.55
C TYR A 289 12.99 10.53 5.30
N ALA A 290 11.98 10.79 4.47
CA ALA A 290 12.04 11.77 3.40
C ALA A 290 11.31 13.04 3.83
N ILE A 291 11.99 14.18 3.81
CA ILE A 291 11.47 15.45 4.32
C ILE A 291 11.63 16.52 3.26
N LEU A 292 10.59 17.35 3.09
CA LEU A 292 10.60 18.53 2.24
C LEU A 292 10.36 19.77 3.09
N TYR A 293 11.32 20.71 3.08
CA TYR A 293 11.06 22.07 3.53
C TYR A 293 10.67 22.93 2.34
N GLY A 294 9.45 23.46 2.36
CA GLY A 294 8.89 24.26 1.29
C GLY A 294 7.37 24.22 1.28
N GLY A 295 6.78 25.14 0.53
CA GLY A 295 5.33 25.29 0.51
C GLY A 295 4.76 25.83 -0.80
N PRO A 296 3.43 25.90 -0.90
CA PRO A 296 2.70 26.29 -2.11
C PRO A 296 2.94 27.75 -2.52
N TRP A 297 3.26 28.65 -1.58
CA TRP A 297 3.62 30.04 -1.84
C TRP A 297 4.91 30.22 -2.63
N CYS A 298 5.78 29.21 -2.66
CA CYS A 298 7.07 29.33 -3.30
C CYS A 298 6.99 28.99 -4.80
N PRO A 299 7.27 29.94 -5.71
CA PRO A 299 7.24 29.69 -7.16
C PRO A 299 8.30 28.68 -7.62
N ASN A 300 9.27 28.34 -6.77
CA ASN A 300 10.28 27.31 -7.06
C ASN A 300 9.86 25.92 -6.57
N THR A 301 9.00 25.84 -5.55
CA THR A 301 8.46 24.55 -5.04
C THR A 301 7.35 24.04 -5.94
N GLN A 302 6.45 24.92 -6.37
CA GLN A 302 5.32 24.60 -7.26
C GLN A 302 5.70 23.74 -8.49
N PRO A 303 6.73 24.09 -9.30
CA PRO A 303 7.05 23.33 -10.51
C PRO A 303 7.76 22.00 -10.28
N VAL A 304 8.24 21.72 -9.07
CA VAL A 304 9.02 20.51 -8.78
C VAL A 304 8.33 19.55 -7.82
N ILE A 305 7.25 19.95 -7.15
CA ILE A 305 6.56 19.11 -6.17
C ILE A 305 6.04 17.79 -6.77
N ASP A 306 5.54 17.81 -8.00
CA ASP A 306 5.10 16.58 -8.71
C ASP A 306 6.30 15.69 -9.09
N LEU A 307 7.48 16.27 -9.35
CA LEU A 307 8.71 15.50 -9.57
C LEU A 307 9.19 14.84 -8.28
N ILE A 308 9.08 15.53 -7.14
CA ILE A 308 9.37 14.96 -5.82
C ILE A 308 8.38 13.83 -5.51
N ASN A 309 7.09 14.04 -5.79
CA ASN A 309 6.05 13.02 -5.62
C ASN A 309 6.37 11.76 -6.44
N GLN A 310 6.69 11.93 -7.72
CA GLN A 310 7.01 10.80 -8.58
C GLN A 310 8.28 10.08 -8.13
N TRP A 311 9.33 10.80 -7.74
CA TRP A 311 10.54 10.19 -7.17
C TRP A 311 10.22 9.36 -5.92
N ALA A 312 9.39 9.91 -5.03
CA ALA A 312 8.99 9.20 -3.82
C ALA A 312 8.25 7.90 -4.15
N ILE A 313 7.31 7.95 -5.10
CA ILE A 313 6.60 6.75 -5.59
C ILE A 313 7.57 5.75 -6.22
N ASP A 314 8.47 6.19 -7.11
CA ASP A 314 9.45 5.34 -7.81
C ASP A 314 10.45 4.67 -6.85
N GLU A 315 10.68 5.29 -5.69
CA GLU A 315 11.55 4.78 -4.63
C GLU A 315 10.81 3.97 -3.55
N GLY A 316 9.48 3.83 -3.65
CA GLY A 316 8.67 3.11 -2.65
C GLY A 316 8.57 3.88 -1.31
N ILE A 317 8.70 5.21 -1.35
CA ILE A 317 8.54 6.08 -0.19
C ILE A 317 7.04 6.28 0.04
N GLN A 318 6.55 5.84 1.21
CA GLN A 318 5.12 5.93 1.52
C GLN A 318 4.69 7.36 1.84
N THR A 319 5.55 8.11 2.53
CA THR A 319 5.28 9.48 2.98
C THR A 319 6.52 10.36 2.83
N VAL A 320 6.34 11.54 2.24
CA VAL A 320 7.27 12.67 2.29
C VAL A 320 6.68 13.72 3.24
N TYR A 321 7.33 13.92 4.38
CA TYR A 321 6.86 14.89 5.38
C TYR A 321 7.20 16.30 4.93
N THR A 322 6.20 17.16 4.86
CA THR A 322 6.37 18.54 4.41
C THR A 322 6.23 19.49 5.59
N TRP A 323 7.24 20.33 5.78
CA TRP A 323 7.17 21.42 6.74
C TRP A 323 7.35 22.75 6.02
N ASP A 324 6.39 23.66 6.18
CA ASP A 324 6.45 24.97 5.57
C ASP A 324 7.14 25.98 6.51
N THR A 325 8.15 26.67 5.99
CA THR A 325 8.78 27.80 6.68
C THR A 325 7.86 29.01 6.85
N ARG A 326 6.68 29.02 6.21
CA ARG A 326 5.57 29.92 6.51
C ARG A 326 4.47 29.08 7.16
N LEU A 327 4.26 29.22 8.47
CA LEU A 327 3.39 28.31 9.24
C LEU A 327 1.89 28.42 8.84
N ASP A 328 1.52 29.47 8.10
CA ASP A 328 0.22 29.68 7.45
C ASP A 328 0.18 29.21 5.98
N ASN A 329 1.16 28.43 5.53
CA ASN A 329 1.44 28.11 4.12
C ASN A 329 1.65 29.34 3.23
N GLY A 330 1.87 30.52 3.82
CA GLY A 330 1.89 31.78 3.11
C GLY A 330 0.53 32.18 2.54
N PHE A 331 -0.57 31.57 2.96
CA PHE A 331 -1.92 31.95 2.52
C PHE A 331 -2.39 33.22 3.24
N ASP A 332 -2.90 34.17 2.47
CA ASP A 332 -3.58 35.35 2.99
C ASP A 332 -5.10 35.16 2.86
N PRO A 333 -5.84 35.05 3.97
CA PRO A 333 -7.27 34.79 3.97
C PRO A 333 -8.11 35.90 3.34
N VAL A 334 -7.61 37.13 3.35
CA VAL A 334 -8.31 38.31 2.81
C VAL A 334 -8.22 38.33 1.29
N THR A 335 -7.01 38.18 0.75
CA THR A 335 -6.77 38.22 -0.70
C THR A 335 -7.00 36.85 -1.37
N LYS A 336 -7.01 35.77 -0.58
CA LYS A 336 -7.04 34.37 -1.03
C LYS A 336 -5.84 34.01 -1.90
N GLU A 337 -4.70 34.64 -1.65
CA GLU A 337 -3.45 34.42 -2.37
C GLU A 337 -2.36 33.83 -1.46
N PHE A 338 -1.45 33.05 -2.04
CA PHE A 338 -0.31 32.48 -1.32
C PHE A 338 0.88 33.45 -1.26
N LYS A 339 0.67 34.63 -0.67
CA LYS A 339 1.69 35.70 -0.55
C LYS A 339 1.93 36.21 0.88
N SER A 340 1.20 35.74 1.88
CA SER A 340 1.38 36.12 3.30
C SER A 340 2.80 35.84 3.76
N ALA A 341 3.38 36.77 4.54
CA ALA A 341 4.65 36.59 5.23
C ALA A 341 4.50 36.67 6.77
N GLU A 342 3.27 36.71 7.29
CA GLU A 342 2.99 37.00 8.69
C GLU A 342 3.53 35.94 9.66
N LEU A 343 3.52 34.66 9.24
CA LEU A 343 4.07 33.52 9.99
C LEU A 343 5.35 32.93 9.37
N HIS A 344 6.16 33.76 8.69
CA HIS A 344 7.43 33.30 8.10
C HIS A 344 8.52 33.15 9.18
N VAL A 345 9.11 31.97 9.32
CA VAL A 345 10.14 31.69 10.35
C VAL A 345 11.57 31.79 9.84
N ARG A 346 11.76 32.00 8.53
CA ARG A 346 13.08 32.00 7.85
C ARG A 346 13.46 33.37 7.26
N ASP A 347 12.97 34.45 7.86
CA ASP A 347 13.42 35.82 7.56
C ASP A 347 14.40 36.34 8.61
N VAL A 348 15.29 37.24 8.17
CA VAL A 348 16.35 37.80 9.02
C VAL A 348 15.71 38.79 10.00
N ASN A 349 16.07 38.69 11.29
CA ASN A 349 15.52 39.56 12.34
C ASN A 349 13.98 39.47 12.46
N HIS A 350 13.43 38.27 12.26
CA HIS A 350 12.00 37.99 12.45
C HIS A 350 11.74 37.54 13.90
N PRO A 351 10.60 37.94 14.54
CA PRO A 351 10.26 37.50 15.91
C PRO A 351 10.24 35.97 16.06
N ASN A 352 10.00 35.25 14.97
CA ASN A 352 9.85 33.79 14.96
C ASN A 352 11.08 33.05 14.41
N ALA A 353 12.18 33.78 14.21
CA ALA A 353 13.42 33.19 13.71
C ALA A 353 13.92 32.06 14.61
N ARG A 354 13.59 32.10 15.91
CA ARG A 354 13.92 31.04 16.88
C ARG A 354 13.42 29.66 16.45
N ILE A 355 12.17 29.54 16.00
CA ILE A 355 11.56 28.28 15.54
C ILE A 355 12.48 27.60 14.51
N TYR A 356 12.89 28.36 13.49
CA TYR A 356 13.78 27.87 12.45
C TYR A 356 15.21 27.63 12.94
N VAL A 357 15.78 28.57 13.70
CA VAL A 357 17.19 28.53 14.14
C VAL A 357 17.43 27.34 15.08
N ASP A 358 16.55 27.13 16.04
CA ASP A 358 16.68 26.03 17.01
C ASP A 358 16.53 24.68 16.30
N LEU A 359 15.55 24.55 15.39
CA LEU A 359 15.35 23.34 14.58
C LEU A 359 16.59 22.99 13.74
N VAL A 360 17.15 23.96 13.03
CA VAL A 360 18.33 23.72 12.17
C VAL A 360 19.55 23.38 13.02
N ASN A 361 19.79 24.11 14.11
CA ASN A 361 20.98 23.88 14.94
C ASN A 361 20.93 22.56 15.70
N GLN A 362 19.74 22.14 16.14
CA GLN A 362 19.56 20.91 16.89
C GLN A 362 19.53 19.68 15.98
N TYR A 363 18.74 19.70 14.92
CA TYR A 363 18.45 18.49 14.15
C TYR A 363 19.19 18.41 12.82
N LEU A 364 19.77 19.51 12.32
CA LEU A 364 20.44 19.55 11.01
C LEU A 364 21.92 20.03 11.11
N PRO A 365 22.76 19.45 11.98
CA PRO A 365 24.12 19.94 12.22
C PRO A 365 25.03 19.89 10.98
N ASN A 366 24.80 18.94 10.06
CA ASN A 366 25.57 18.78 8.83
C ASN A 366 24.92 19.45 7.60
N ILE A 367 23.97 20.37 7.81
CA ILE A 367 23.26 21.05 6.73
C ILE A 367 24.19 21.86 5.83
N THR A 368 23.96 21.78 4.52
CA THR A 368 24.63 22.60 3.50
C THR A 368 23.57 23.29 2.66
N THR A 369 23.82 24.53 2.24
CA THR A 369 22.85 25.30 1.46
C THR A 369 23.56 26.23 0.47
N ALA A 370 22.94 26.52 -0.67
CA ALA A 370 23.38 27.49 -1.65
C ALA A 370 23.62 28.89 -1.05
N ASN A 371 22.94 29.20 0.05
CA ASN A 371 23.10 30.45 0.79
C ASN A 371 24.35 30.46 1.70
N SER A 372 25.19 29.42 1.74
CA SER A 372 26.38 29.37 2.62
C SER A 372 27.69 29.87 1.98
N LYS A 373 27.66 30.53 0.82
CA LYS A 373 28.88 31.07 0.19
C LYS A 373 29.40 32.28 0.99
N HIS A 374 30.48 32.09 1.74
CA HIS A 374 31.27 33.18 2.33
C HIS A 374 31.64 34.19 1.24
N ALA A 375 31.35 35.47 1.46
CA ALA A 375 31.61 36.52 0.47
C ALA A 375 33.06 36.55 -0.03
N ASN A 376 34.03 36.01 0.73
CA ASN A 376 35.47 36.10 0.44
C ASN A 376 36.25 34.76 0.44
N GLY A 377 35.58 33.59 0.45
CA GLY A 377 36.27 32.29 0.33
C GLY A 377 37.16 31.86 1.51
N ASN A 378 37.08 32.52 2.68
CA ASN A 378 37.81 32.13 3.90
C ASN A 378 36.88 31.44 4.91
N PRO A 379 37.12 30.16 5.28
CA PRO A 379 36.27 29.39 6.20
C PRO A 379 36.43 29.76 7.69
N ALA A 380 37.42 30.58 8.08
CA ALA A 380 37.69 30.93 9.48
C ALA A 380 37.08 32.26 9.96
N SER A 381 36.38 33.00 9.11
CA SER A 381 35.73 34.27 9.48
C SER A 381 34.24 34.05 9.79
N PRO A 382 33.71 34.49 10.95
CA PRO A 382 32.26 34.55 11.12
C PRO A 382 31.71 35.50 10.04
N PRO A 383 30.61 35.13 9.34
CA PRO A 383 30.06 36.00 8.31
C PRO A 383 29.50 37.27 8.95
N GLU A 384 30.26 38.36 8.91
CA GLU A 384 29.73 39.67 9.24
C GLU A 384 28.84 40.17 8.11
N THR A 385 27.57 40.46 8.42
CA THR A 385 26.68 41.23 7.55
C THR A 385 26.96 42.71 7.70
N PRO A 386 26.96 43.46 6.58
CA PRO A 386 26.11 44.65 6.59
C PRO A 386 24.92 44.61 5.61
N ASN A 387 24.87 43.69 4.63
CA ASN A 387 23.78 43.61 3.61
C ASN A 387 23.53 42.20 3.01
N GLY A 388 23.92 41.10 3.68
CA GLY A 388 23.89 39.73 3.11
C GLY A 388 22.89 38.77 3.79
N ASN A 389 21.95 38.24 3.02
CA ASN A 389 20.78 37.42 3.44
C ASN A 389 21.07 35.95 3.85
N TYR A 390 22.26 35.63 4.37
CA TYR A 390 22.77 34.24 4.38
C TYR A 390 22.61 33.46 5.70
N LEU A 391 22.48 34.14 6.84
CA LEU A 391 22.18 33.53 8.13
C LEU A 391 20.85 34.05 8.67
N ILE A 392 20.10 33.16 9.32
CA ILE A 392 18.94 33.51 10.15
C ILE A 392 19.43 33.58 11.59
N TRP A 393 18.92 34.53 12.37
CA TRP A 393 19.30 34.69 13.77
C TRP A 393 18.17 35.24 14.61
N TYR A 394 18.22 34.94 15.91
CA TYR A 394 17.42 35.59 16.94
C TYR A 394 18.33 36.05 18.09
N GLY A 395 17.83 36.98 18.90
CA GLY A 395 18.54 37.45 20.10
C GLY A 395 18.15 36.61 21.32
N ASP A 396 19.14 36.18 22.10
CA ASP A 396 18.95 35.49 23.36
C ASP A 396 19.94 36.00 24.41
N ALA A 397 19.44 36.44 25.57
CA ALA A 397 20.24 36.96 26.69
C ALA A 397 21.37 37.96 26.32
N GLY A 398 21.14 38.82 25.32
CA GLY A 398 22.13 39.80 24.84
C GLY A 398 23.16 39.26 23.84
N SER A 399 23.05 37.98 23.46
CA SER A 399 23.81 37.31 22.40
C SER A 399 22.93 37.01 21.19
N ARG A 400 23.53 36.67 20.04
CA ARG A 400 22.80 36.24 18.85
C ARG A 400 23.06 34.76 18.59
N VAL A 401 21.99 34.00 18.36
CA VAL A 401 22.05 32.60 17.93
C VAL A 401 21.78 32.56 16.44
N TYR A 402 22.62 31.85 15.67
CA TYR A 402 22.59 31.85 14.22
C TYR A 402 22.33 30.44 13.66
N ALA A 403 21.66 30.36 12.52
CA ALA A 403 21.55 29.16 11.70
C ALA A 403 21.71 29.48 10.21
N LYS A 404 22.14 28.49 9.42
CA LYS A 404 22.24 28.62 7.96
C LYS A 404 20.85 28.83 7.35
N ARG A 405 20.70 29.78 6.44
CA ARG A 405 19.43 30.03 5.75
C ARG A 405 19.22 29.02 4.61
N LEU A 406 18.28 28.10 4.76
CA LEU A 406 17.88 27.17 3.70
C LEU A 406 17.25 27.92 2.53
N GLN A 407 17.45 27.43 1.32
CA GLN A 407 16.63 27.82 0.19
C GLN A 407 15.54 26.77 -0.03
N VAL A 408 14.31 27.22 -0.28
CA VAL A 408 13.20 26.32 -0.61
C VAL A 408 12.97 26.26 -2.13
N PRO A 409 12.60 25.08 -2.70
CA PRO A 409 12.38 23.80 -2.01
C PRO A 409 13.68 23.13 -1.58
N TYR A 410 13.67 22.51 -0.40
CA TYR A 410 14.78 21.73 0.14
C TYR A 410 14.26 20.33 0.50
N VAL A 411 14.43 19.37 -0.41
CA VAL A 411 14.07 17.96 -0.17
C VAL A 411 15.31 17.21 0.27
N PHE A 412 15.20 16.41 1.32
CA PHE A 412 16.32 15.68 1.90
C PHE A 412 15.88 14.38 2.54
N THR A 413 16.82 13.47 2.69
CA THR A 413 16.64 12.21 3.42
C THR A 413 17.36 12.29 4.76
N TYR A 414 16.71 11.83 5.81
CA TYR A 414 17.07 12.08 7.20
C TYR A 414 17.11 10.81 8.04
N ASN A 415 18.10 10.69 8.93
CA ASN A 415 18.12 9.72 10.03
C ASN A 415 19.01 10.25 11.15
N LYS A 416 18.44 10.38 12.35
CA LYS A 416 19.13 10.98 13.50
C LYS A 416 20.39 10.23 13.95
N ASP A 417 20.42 8.91 13.71
CA ASP A 417 21.47 8.02 14.20
C ASP A 417 22.70 8.03 13.27
N ASN A 418 22.65 8.78 12.16
CA ASN A 418 23.75 8.88 11.22
C ASN A 418 24.87 9.80 11.72
N VAL A 419 26.12 9.37 11.53
CA VAL A 419 27.34 10.11 11.87
C VAL A 419 28.31 10.16 10.69
N ASP A 420 29.19 11.16 10.67
CA ASP A 420 30.28 11.24 9.69
C ASP A 420 31.48 10.35 10.08
N ALA A 421 32.53 10.34 9.26
CA ALA A 421 33.73 9.53 9.50
C ALA A 421 34.51 9.90 10.78
N THR A 422 34.25 11.08 11.35
CA THR A 422 34.82 11.52 12.63
C THR A 422 33.96 11.14 13.83
N GLY A 423 32.78 10.55 13.58
CA GLY A 423 31.78 10.21 14.59
C GLY A 423 30.88 11.40 14.98
N ALA A 424 30.94 12.52 14.26
CA ALA A 424 30.07 13.66 14.52
C ALA A 424 28.68 13.45 13.88
N ALA A 425 27.62 13.96 14.52
CA ALA A 425 26.25 13.82 14.03
C ALA A 425 26.09 14.39 12.60
N ALA A 426 25.59 13.56 11.70
CA ALA A 426 25.43 13.90 10.28
C ALA A 426 24.09 13.39 9.72
N PRO A 427 22.94 13.80 10.29
CA PRO A 427 21.66 13.16 10.04
C PRO A 427 21.10 13.39 8.63
N ILE A 428 21.56 14.40 7.89
CA ILE A 428 21.20 14.58 6.48
C ILE A 428 22.09 13.69 5.60
N TYR A 429 21.48 12.73 4.90
CA TYR A 429 22.20 11.86 3.96
C TYR A 429 22.49 12.55 2.64
N GLY A 430 21.50 13.27 2.13
CA GLY A 430 21.54 13.97 0.85
C GLY A 430 20.38 14.95 0.81
N HIS A 431 20.54 16.00 0.00
CA HIS A 431 19.51 16.99 -0.23
C HIS A 431 19.53 17.48 -1.68
N VAL A 432 18.40 18.00 -2.14
CA VAL A 432 18.26 18.73 -3.40
C VAL A 432 17.72 20.11 -3.10
N GLU A 433 18.47 21.12 -3.55
CA GLU A 433 18.17 22.55 -3.39
C GLU A 433 18.24 23.28 -4.75
N LEU A 434 17.72 22.64 -5.80
CA LEU A 434 17.66 23.20 -7.15
C LEU A 434 16.44 24.12 -7.30
N MET A 435 16.69 25.34 -7.79
CA MET A 435 15.65 26.33 -8.02
C MET A 435 15.28 26.39 -9.49
N TYR A 436 14.06 25.96 -9.80
CA TYR A 436 13.51 26.04 -11.15
C TYR A 436 12.15 26.73 -11.13
N THR A 437 11.78 27.30 -12.26
CA THR A 437 10.46 27.91 -12.47
C THR A 437 9.74 27.16 -13.57
N TRP A 438 8.41 27.30 -13.65
CA TRP A 438 7.62 26.73 -14.75
C TRP A 438 8.22 27.03 -16.13
N ALA A 439 8.77 28.23 -16.33
CA ALA A 439 9.37 28.66 -17.58
C ALA A 439 10.61 27.84 -18.02
N ASN A 440 11.18 26.97 -17.16
CA ASN A 440 12.41 26.26 -17.50
C ASN A 440 12.49 24.79 -17.07
N ILE A 441 11.45 24.21 -16.45
CA ILE A 441 11.42 22.79 -16.03
C ILE A 441 10.18 22.02 -16.50
N GLU A 442 9.27 22.69 -17.21
CA GLU A 442 8.14 22.05 -17.87
C GLU A 442 8.60 20.94 -18.83
N GLU A 443 7.76 19.92 -18.98
CA GLU A 443 8.01 18.82 -19.89
C GLU A 443 8.15 19.32 -21.34
N GLY A 444 9.20 18.85 -22.04
CA GLY A 444 9.52 19.29 -23.40
C GLY A 444 10.38 20.57 -23.49
N HIS A 445 10.70 21.22 -22.37
CA HIS A 445 11.61 22.37 -22.36
C HIS A 445 13.07 21.94 -22.63
N THR A 446 13.80 22.65 -23.50
CA THR A 446 15.14 22.26 -24.00
C THR A 446 16.30 22.54 -23.04
N SER A 447 16.02 22.98 -21.81
CA SER A 447 17.03 23.38 -20.81
C SER A 447 17.75 22.20 -20.14
N GLY A 448 17.19 20.98 -20.23
CA GLY A 448 17.68 19.81 -19.48
C GLY A 448 17.49 19.91 -17.96
N ASN A 449 16.81 20.95 -17.46
CA ASN A 449 16.61 21.17 -16.02
C ASN A 449 15.77 20.07 -15.36
N ARG A 450 14.73 19.58 -16.06
CA ARG A 450 13.88 18.50 -15.58
C ARG A 450 14.67 17.22 -15.36
N ASP A 451 15.53 16.87 -16.31
CA ASP A 451 16.40 15.70 -16.21
C ASP A 451 17.47 15.88 -15.12
N ARG A 452 18.04 17.08 -14.99
CA ARG A 452 18.95 17.41 -13.88
C ARG A 452 18.28 17.25 -12.52
N PHE A 453 17.04 17.74 -12.37
CA PHE A 453 16.29 17.62 -11.13
C PHE A 453 15.96 16.16 -10.81
N LYS A 454 15.44 15.40 -11.78
CA LYS A 454 15.18 13.96 -11.65
C LYS A 454 16.44 13.18 -11.29
N LYS A 455 17.56 13.50 -11.93
CA LYS A 455 18.86 12.93 -11.60
C LYS A 455 19.25 13.25 -10.16
N ALA A 456 19.14 14.50 -9.73
CA ALA A 456 19.44 14.90 -8.35
C ALA A 456 18.56 14.15 -7.33
N LEU A 457 17.27 13.97 -7.61
CA LEU A 457 16.36 13.17 -6.77
C LEU A 457 16.79 11.70 -6.71
N SER A 458 17.08 11.06 -7.85
CA SER A 458 17.54 9.65 -7.88
C SER A 458 18.81 9.42 -7.06
N LEU A 459 19.62 10.47 -6.88
CA LEU A 459 20.86 10.43 -6.11
C LEU A 459 20.63 10.55 -4.60
N LEU A 460 19.50 11.09 -4.14
CA LEU A 460 19.14 11.08 -2.71
C LEU A 460 19.09 9.64 -2.16
N SER A 461 18.61 8.72 -2.98
CA SER A 461 18.49 7.29 -2.64
C SER A 461 19.80 6.51 -2.75
N SER A 462 20.90 7.16 -3.18
CA SER A 462 22.18 6.49 -3.47
C SER A 462 23.16 6.41 -2.28
N ARG A 463 22.81 7.01 -1.13
CA ARG A 463 23.64 7.13 0.09
C ARG A 463 22.95 6.63 1.39
N GLN A 464 21.97 5.72 1.31
CA GLN A 464 21.40 5.06 2.50
C GLN A 464 22.39 4.02 3.09
N GLU A 465 23.60 4.44 3.45
CA GLU A 465 24.62 3.58 4.03
C GLU A 465 24.67 3.81 5.54
N THR A 466 24.03 2.91 6.30
CA THR A 466 24.08 2.88 7.77
C THR A 466 25.39 2.26 8.27
N VAL A 467 25.59 2.15 9.58
CA VAL A 467 26.56 1.19 10.13
C VAL A 467 26.29 -0.19 9.51
N PRO A 468 27.29 -0.94 9.01
CA PRO A 468 27.05 -2.28 8.44
C PRO A 468 26.33 -3.18 9.44
N THR A 469 25.14 -3.66 9.08
CA THR A 469 24.35 -4.61 9.87
C THR A 469 24.24 -5.95 9.13
N GLY A 470 23.87 -7.02 9.82
CA GLY A 470 23.70 -8.35 9.21
C GLY A 470 25.00 -9.09 8.86
N LEU A 471 26.16 -8.59 9.31
CA LEU A 471 27.45 -9.29 9.13
C LEU A 471 27.50 -10.55 10.00
N THR A 472 27.90 -11.67 9.41
CA THR A 472 28.13 -12.94 10.12
C THR A 472 29.51 -13.50 9.82
N THR A 473 30.03 -14.39 10.66
CA THR A 473 31.37 -14.97 10.47
C THR A 473 31.37 -16.48 10.36
N VAL A 474 32.25 -16.98 9.50
CA VAL A 474 32.63 -18.39 9.44
C VAL A 474 34.02 -18.50 10.07
N ASN A 475 34.13 -19.27 11.15
CA ASN A 475 35.39 -19.45 11.88
C ASN A 475 36.44 -20.18 11.03
N ALA A 476 37.70 -19.82 11.21
CA ALA A 476 38.82 -20.54 10.62
C ALA A 476 38.96 -21.94 11.24
N SER A 477 39.40 -22.93 10.46
CA SER A 477 39.54 -24.31 10.95
C SER A 477 40.69 -24.48 11.97
N SER A 478 41.59 -23.50 12.08
CA SER A 478 42.62 -23.40 13.12
C SER A 478 43.13 -21.96 13.22
N SER A 479 43.92 -21.65 14.26
CA SER A 479 44.51 -20.30 14.46
C SER A 479 45.48 -19.89 13.35
N SER A 480 46.03 -20.83 12.59
CA SER A 480 46.92 -20.59 11.46
C SER A 480 46.24 -20.72 10.09
N ALA A 481 44.98 -21.18 10.05
CA ALA A 481 44.25 -21.37 8.80
C ALA A 481 43.71 -20.03 8.28
N ARG A 482 43.72 -19.87 6.95
CA ARG A 482 43.18 -18.71 6.23
C ARG A 482 41.94 -19.12 5.43
N ASN A 483 40.98 -19.73 6.12
CA ASN A 483 39.71 -20.17 5.53
C ASN A 483 38.49 -19.61 6.26
N GLY A 484 38.69 -18.71 7.23
CA GLY A 484 37.61 -17.96 7.84
C GLY A 484 36.99 -16.98 6.85
N GLN A 485 35.75 -16.56 7.13
CA GLN A 485 35.00 -15.66 6.27
C GLN A 485 34.18 -14.66 7.08
N ILE A 486 33.91 -13.50 6.49
CA ILE A 486 32.84 -12.59 6.92
C ILE A 486 31.81 -12.53 5.78
N THR A 487 30.56 -12.87 6.05
CA THR A 487 29.47 -12.89 5.06
C THR A 487 28.42 -11.82 5.38
N GLY A 488 27.55 -11.51 4.42
CA GLY A 488 26.65 -10.35 4.51
C GLY A 488 27.32 -9.03 4.11
N VAL A 489 28.47 -9.10 3.42
CA VAL A 489 29.16 -7.92 2.89
C VAL A 489 28.71 -7.61 1.46
N SER A 490 29.06 -6.43 0.93
CA SER A 490 28.83 -6.05 -0.47
C SER A 490 30.01 -5.28 -1.04
N ALA A 491 30.00 -5.03 -2.36
CA ALA A 491 31.01 -4.20 -3.02
C ALA A 491 31.04 -2.74 -2.51
N ALA A 492 30.03 -2.29 -1.76
CA ALA A 492 30.03 -0.98 -1.10
C ALA A 492 30.88 -0.97 0.18
N LEU A 493 31.21 -2.13 0.74
CA LEU A 493 31.98 -2.25 1.99
C LEU A 493 33.48 -2.43 1.74
N GLU A 494 34.27 -1.96 2.69
CA GLU A 494 35.67 -2.24 2.85
C GLU A 494 35.96 -2.79 4.25
N TYR A 495 37.03 -3.55 4.38
CA TYR A 495 37.41 -4.18 5.63
C TYR A 495 38.91 -4.08 5.87
N LYS A 496 39.32 -4.14 7.13
CA LYS A 496 40.72 -4.36 7.51
C LYS A 496 40.81 -5.27 8.72
N ALA A 497 41.91 -5.99 8.84
CA ALA A 497 42.24 -6.60 10.13
C ALA A 497 42.52 -5.48 11.15
N ASN A 498 42.17 -5.66 12.41
CA ASN A 498 42.43 -4.66 13.44
C ASN A 498 43.94 -4.34 13.58
N SER A 499 44.81 -5.30 13.20
CA SER A 499 46.26 -5.14 13.14
C SER A 499 46.78 -4.45 11.86
N SER A 500 45.90 -3.97 10.98
CA SER A 500 46.25 -3.31 9.71
C SER A 500 45.77 -1.86 9.72
N ASP A 501 46.47 -0.99 9.01
CA ASP A 501 46.09 0.41 8.82
C ASP A 501 45.34 0.66 7.51
N THR A 502 45.26 -0.34 6.63
CA THR A 502 44.72 -0.17 5.26
C THR A 502 43.43 -0.97 5.08
N TYR A 503 42.37 -0.28 4.67
CA TYR A 503 41.12 -0.91 4.26
C TYR A 503 41.24 -1.50 2.85
N LEU A 504 40.74 -2.73 2.70
CA LEU A 504 40.64 -3.47 1.46
C LEU A 504 39.18 -3.54 1.02
N PRO A 505 38.88 -3.46 -0.29
CA PRO A 505 37.51 -3.59 -0.76
C PRO A 505 36.98 -5.01 -0.49
N ALA A 506 35.73 -5.11 -0.01
CA ALA A 506 34.98 -6.35 -0.15
C ALA A 506 34.58 -6.49 -1.64
N ALA A 507 34.94 -7.60 -2.26
CA ALA A 507 34.81 -7.79 -3.71
C ALA A 507 33.53 -8.56 -4.12
N GLY A 508 32.64 -8.86 -3.17
CA GLY A 508 31.45 -9.69 -3.38
C GLY A 508 30.61 -9.81 -2.11
N THR A 509 29.84 -10.90 -2.00
CA THR A 509 28.91 -11.16 -0.88
C THR A 509 29.59 -11.73 0.38
N ALA A 510 30.88 -12.10 0.28
CA ALA A 510 31.70 -12.58 1.38
C ALA A 510 33.16 -12.08 1.26
N ILE A 511 33.79 -11.81 2.40
CA ILE A 511 35.24 -11.66 2.53
C ILE A 511 35.80 -13.02 2.90
N THR A 512 36.49 -13.66 1.97
CA THR A 512 37.04 -15.02 2.16
C THR A 512 38.54 -14.99 2.41
N GLY A 513 39.09 -16.09 2.95
CA GLY A 513 40.53 -16.23 3.12
C GLY A 513 41.07 -15.58 4.40
N LEU A 514 40.18 -15.31 5.36
CA LEU A 514 40.53 -14.63 6.60
C LEU A 514 41.16 -15.60 7.61
N ALA A 515 42.12 -15.08 8.37
CA ALA A 515 42.64 -15.78 9.54
C ALA A 515 41.71 -15.50 10.74
N ALA A 516 41.87 -16.27 11.82
CA ALA A 516 41.20 -15.93 13.06
C ALA A 516 41.69 -14.56 13.58
N GLY A 517 40.77 -13.68 13.95
CA GLY A 517 41.07 -12.31 14.40
C GLY A 517 39.87 -11.37 14.33
N THR A 518 40.05 -10.15 14.82
CA THR A 518 39.06 -9.07 14.72
C THR A 518 39.30 -8.25 13.47
N TYR A 519 38.23 -7.97 12.73
CA TYR A 519 38.22 -7.20 11.51
C TYR A 519 37.26 -6.02 11.64
N GLN A 520 37.69 -4.84 11.20
CA GLN A 520 36.83 -3.68 11.06
C GLN A 520 36.21 -3.67 9.68
N VAL A 521 34.89 -3.54 9.60
CA VAL A 521 34.12 -3.48 8.34
C VAL A 521 33.33 -2.19 8.31
N ARG A 522 33.40 -1.44 7.20
CA ARG A 522 32.68 -0.17 7.01
C ARG A 522 32.27 0.03 5.55
N TYR A 523 31.39 0.97 5.28
CA TYR A 523 31.15 1.44 3.91
C TYR A 523 32.31 2.28 3.39
N LYS A 524 32.64 2.11 2.11
CA LYS A 524 33.68 2.88 1.41
C LYS A 524 33.28 4.35 1.32
N ALA A 525 34.27 5.24 1.30
CA ALA A 525 34.04 6.62 0.91
C ALA A 525 33.48 6.67 -0.52
N LYS A 526 32.53 7.58 -0.77
CA LYS A 526 31.85 7.70 -2.07
C LYS A 526 31.50 9.15 -2.35
N THR A 527 31.54 9.55 -3.61
CA THR A 527 30.99 10.84 -4.03
C THR A 527 29.47 10.78 -4.08
N GLY A 528 28.81 11.64 -3.32
CA GLY A 528 27.40 11.97 -3.48
C GLY A 528 27.26 13.35 -4.13
N TYR A 529 26.09 13.95 -4.09
CA TYR A 529 25.81 15.17 -4.84
C TYR A 529 25.14 16.23 -3.96
N ASN A 530 25.64 17.48 -4.02
CA ASN A 530 24.91 18.66 -3.57
C ASN A 530 24.56 19.46 -4.80
N ALA A 531 23.28 19.64 -5.05
CA ALA A 531 22.86 20.48 -6.16
C ALA A 531 22.87 21.95 -5.70
N GLY A 532 23.94 22.67 -6.05
CA GLY A 532 23.95 24.13 -5.92
C GLY A 532 22.97 24.75 -6.91
N ALA A 533 22.69 26.05 -6.76
CA ALA A 533 21.64 26.79 -7.47
C ALA A 533 21.62 26.71 -9.03
N THR A 534 22.65 26.13 -9.67
CA THR A 534 22.74 26.05 -11.15
C THR A 534 23.13 24.66 -11.69
N ASP A 535 23.92 23.86 -10.97
CA ASP A 535 24.35 22.51 -11.40
C ASP A 535 24.60 21.56 -10.20
N PRO A 536 24.42 20.24 -10.39
CA PRO A 536 24.80 19.23 -9.40
C PRO A 536 26.33 19.21 -9.23
N VAL A 537 26.79 19.43 -7.99
CA VAL A 537 28.19 19.34 -7.60
C VAL A 537 28.41 18.00 -6.90
N GLU A 538 29.34 17.20 -7.40
CA GLU A 538 29.85 16.02 -6.70
C GLU A 538 30.48 16.46 -5.37
N ASN A 539 29.97 15.98 -4.25
CA ASN A 539 30.59 16.15 -2.94
C ASN A 539 31.10 14.80 -2.45
N TYR A 540 32.35 14.78 -2.00
CA TYR A 540 32.97 13.59 -1.47
C TYR A 540 32.49 13.34 -0.03
N TYR A 541 31.88 12.19 0.20
CA TYR A 541 31.52 11.75 1.54
C TYR A 541 32.57 10.75 2.03
N GLU A 542 33.08 10.99 3.23
CA GLU A 542 34.03 10.11 3.89
C GLU A 542 33.42 8.72 4.17
N ALA A 543 34.27 7.73 4.42
CA ALA A 543 33.86 6.36 4.70
C ALA A 543 32.97 6.27 5.96
N GLY A 544 32.01 5.34 5.97
CA GLY A 544 31.08 5.15 7.09
C GLY A 544 31.76 4.64 8.36
N GLN A 545 31.01 4.58 9.47
CA GLN A 545 31.50 4.00 10.73
C GLN A 545 31.86 2.51 10.57
N SER A 546 32.95 2.09 11.20
CA SER A 546 33.38 0.70 11.23
C SER A 546 32.75 -0.11 12.36
N VAL A 547 32.38 -1.36 12.06
CA VAL A 547 31.97 -2.39 13.02
C VAL A 547 33.09 -3.40 13.21
N ASP A 548 33.35 -3.78 14.45
CA ASP A 548 34.26 -4.89 14.78
C ASP A 548 33.55 -6.24 14.60
N VAL A 549 34.16 -7.12 13.82
CA VAL A 549 33.66 -8.44 13.45
C VAL A 549 34.72 -9.48 13.80
N ILE A 550 34.35 -10.52 14.56
CA ILE A 550 35.29 -11.53 15.07
C ILE A 550 35.20 -12.82 14.24
N VAL A 551 36.30 -13.19 13.59
CA VAL A 551 36.51 -14.51 12.98
C VAL A 551 37.22 -15.40 14.00
N GLY A 552 36.54 -16.41 14.54
CA GLY A 552 37.07 -17.31 15.56
C GLY A 552 37.78 -18.56 15.01
N VAL A 553 38.08 -19.53 15.87
CA VAL A 553 38.62 -20.85 15.52
C VAL A 553 37.60 -21.96 15.82
N SER A 554 37.44 -22.90 14.89
CA SER A 554 36.57 -24.08 15.05
C SER A 554 37.28 -25.17 15.87
N SER A 555 36.90 -25.39 17.13
CA SER A 555 37.37 -26.52 17.94
C SER A 555 36.44 -27.73 17.78
N GLY A 556 36.78 -28.64 16.86
CA GLY A 556 36.09 -29.93 16.71
C GLY A 556 36.66 -31.02 17.61
N SER A 557 35.79 -31.77 18.30
CA SER A 557 36.09 -33.10 18.82
C SER A 557 35.09 -34.11 18.21
N PRO A 558 35.52 -35.30 17.76
CA PRO A 558 34.64 -36.28 17.12
C PRO A 558 34.04 -37.24 18.16
N SER A 559 32.80 -37.70 17.95
CA SER A 559 32.26 -38.86 18.68
C SER A 559 31.46 -39.80 17.75
N PRO A 560 31.69 -41.13 17.80
CA PRO A 560 30.96 -42.15 17.04
C PRO A 560 30.00 -42.98 17.91
N GLY A 561 28.90 -43.50 17.32
CA GLY A 561 28.08 -44.57 17.94
C GLY A 561 26.76 -44.83 17.20
N GLY A 562 26.43 -46.10 16.91
CA GLY A 562 25.25 -46.52 16.15
C GLY A 562 24.37 -47.61 16.81
N GLY A 563 23.40 -48.13 16.02
CA GLY A 563 22.48 -49.28 16.28
C GLY A 563 21.28 -48.96 17.18
N ASP A 564 20.01 -49.33 16.96
CA ASP A 564 19.34 -50.42 16.20
C ASP A 564 17.81 -50.06 16.06
N PRO A 565 16.96 -50.78 15.27
CA PRO A 565 15.67 -50.31 14.77
C PRO A 565 14.42 -50.89 15.45
N GLY A 566 13.27 -50.20 15.31
CA GLY A 566 11.92 -50.78 15.39
C GLY A 566 10.81 -49.75 15.66
N PRO A 567 9.52 -50.09 15.50
CA PRO A 567 8.85 -50.81 14.41
C PRO A 567 7.95 -49.85 13.58
N SER A 568 7.75 -50.17 12.30
CA SER A 568 6.91 -49.42 11.37
C SER A 568 5.42 -49.73 11.56
N THR A 569 4.61 -48.70 11.84
CA THR A 569 3.16 -48.68 11.59
C THR A 569 2.88 -48.00 10.24
N PRO A 570 1.96 -48.53 9.40
CA PRO A 570 1.82 -48.12 8.01
C PRO A 570 1.07 -46.78 7.89
N SER A 571 1.66 -45.84 7.17
CA SER A 571 0.99 -44.63 6.66
C SER A 571 0.28 -44.99 5.35
N PRO A 572 -0.96 -44.53 5.10
CA PRO A 572 -1.73 -44.91 3.92
C PRO A 572 -1.14 -44.29 2.64
N GLU A 573 -1.14 -45.10 1.59
CA GLU A 573 -0.72 -44.77 0.23
C GLU A 573 -1.58 -43.63 -0.35
N PRO A 574 -1.00 -42.58 -0.96
CA PRO A 574 -1.78 -41.54 -1.61
C PRO A 574 -2.46 -42.14 -2.85
N THR A 575 -3.79 -42.09 -2.84
CA THR A 575 -4.66 -42.46 -3.96
C THR A 575 -4.48 -41.45 -5.09
N THR A 576 -4.38 -41.95 -6.32
CA THR A 576 -4.20 -41.20 -7.56
C THR A 576 -5.25 -40.12 -7.78
N THR A 577 -4.81 -38.86 -7.87
CA THR A 577 -5.59 -37.68 -8.28
C THR A 577 -5.95 -37.75 -9.78
N PRO A 578 -7.16 -37.36 -10.22
CA PRO A 578 -7.47 -37.20 -11.64
C PRO A 578 -6.83 -35.93 -12.22
N GLU A 579 -6.27 -36.04 -13.42
CA GLU A 579 -5.72 -34.94 -14.23
C GLU A 579 -6.78 -33.87 -14.59
N PRO A 580 -6.44 -32.57 -14.59
CA PRO A 580 -7.18 -31.57 -15.34
C PRO A 580 -7.04 -31.87 -16.84
N SER A 581 -8.16 -31.82 -17.56
CA SER A 581 -8.26 -32.09 -19.00
C SER A 581 -7.47 -31.05 -19.80
N GLY A 582 -6.34 -31.44 -20.37
CA GLY A 582 -5.49 -30.53 -21.14
C GLY A 582 -4.34 -31.16 -21.94
N SER A 583 -4.19 -32.49 -21.99
CA SER A 583 -3.23 -33.15 -22.90
C SER A 583 -3.52 -34.64 -23.00
N ASN A 584 -3.70 -35.18 -24.22
CA ASN A 584 -3.91 -36.61 -24.47
C ASN A 584 -2.61 -37.45 -24.37
N GLY A 585 -1.64 -37.04 -23.54
CA GLY A 585 -0.36 -37.71 -23.32
C GLY A 585 -0.01 -37.75 -21.83
N LYS A 586 0.50 -38.91 -21.36
CA LYS A 586 0.96 -39.06 -19.98
C LYS A 586 2.07 -38.03 -19.69
N PRO A 587 1.96 -37.22 -18.62
CA PRO A 587 2.94 -36.18 -18.33
C PRO A 587 4.33 -36.77 -18.09
N VAL A 588 5.35 -36.06 -18.55
CA VAL A 588 6.74 -36.38 -18.26
C VAL A 588 7.13 -35.71 -16.96
N ALA A 589 7.16 -36.53 -15.91
CA ALA A 589 7.41 -36.08 -14.54
C ALA A 589 8.86 -36.37 -14.11
N VAL A 590 9.48 -35.39 -13.45
CA VAL A 590 10.73 -35.58 -12.69
C VAL A 590 10.47 -35.33 -11.20
N THR A 591 11.24 -36.01 -10.36
CA THR A 591 11.15 -35.88 -8.90
C THR A 591 12.44 -35.28 -8.38
N LEU A 592 12.37 -34.02 -7.98
CA LEU A 592 13.52 -33.22 -7.61
C LEU A 592 13.91 -33.45 -6.15
N PRO A 593 15.17 -33.78 -5.84
CA PRO A 593 15.64 -33.73 -4.46
C PRO A 593 15.60 -32.27 -3.99
N ALA A 594 15.16 -32.06 -2.75
CA ALA A 594 15.14 -30.74 -2.14
C ALA A 594 15.92 -30.72 -0.84
N ALA A 595 16.55 -29.59 -0.57
CA ALA A 595 17.26 -29.33 0.67
C ALA A 595 16.70 -28.07 1.31
N LYS A 596 16.48 -28.12 2.62
CA LYS A 596 16.15 -26.92 3.38
C LYS A 596 17.42 -26.10 3.56
N ASP A 597 17.43 -24.90 3.01
CA ASP A 597 18.49 -23.93 3.24
C ASP A 597 18.48 -23.53 4.72
N ALA A 598 19.60 -23.75 5.39
CA ALA A 598 19.71 -23.58 6.84
C ALA A 598 19.65 -22.11 7.29
N THR A 599 19.81 -21.15 6.36
CA THR A 599 19.90 -19.72 6.64
C THR A 599 18.55 -19.03 6.47
N SER A 600 17.87 -19.33 5.36
CA SER A 600 16.58 -18.75 4.99
C SER A 600 15.39 -19.61 5.43
N GLY A 601 15.63 -20.88 5.75
CA GLY A 601 14.58 -21.84 6.03
C GLY A 601 13.78 -22.28 4.79
N ILE A 602 14.17 -21.84 3.58
CA ILE A 602 13.51 -22.18 2.31
C ILE A 602 13.92 -23.59 1.85
N THR A 603 12.95 -24.35 1.37
CA THR A 603 13.20 -25.63 0.70
C THR A 603 13.55 -25.37 -0.76
N VAL A 604 14.81 -25.60 -1.15
CA VAL A 604 15.30 -25.36 -2.51
C VAL A 604 15.43 -26.69 -3.25
N ALA A 605 14.80 -26.75 -4.43
CA ALA A 605 14.92 -27.84 -5.39
C ALA A 605 15.48 -27.30 -6.70
N VAL A 606 16.60 -27.86 -7.16
CA VAL A 606 17.24 -27.46 -8.42
C VAL A 606 17.07 -28.58 -9.42
N VAL A 607 16.58 -28.26 -10.61
CA VAL A 607 16.51 -29.23 -11.72
C VAL A 607 17.93 -29.50 -12.22
N SER A 608 18.39 -30.74 -12.07
CA SER A 608 19.70 -31.15 -12.54
C SER A 608 19.76 -31.23 -14.07
N GLU A 609 20.97 -31.18 -14.63
CA GLU A 609 21.20 -31.30 -16.08
C GLU A 609 20.61 -32.60 -16.65
N GLU A 610 20.65 -33.72 -15.90
CA GLU A 610 20.07 -34.99 -16.31
C GLU A 610 18.54 -34.94 -16.37
N GLU A 611 17.91 -34.30 -15.38
CA GLU A 611 16.45 -34.13 -15.33
C GLU A 611 15.98 -33.20 -16.44
N ALA A 612 16.66 -32.05 -16.62
CA ALA A 612 16.39 -31.12 -17.71
C ALA A 612 16.50 -31.78 -19.09
N ALA A 613 17.55 -32.57 -19.33
CA ALA A 613 17.74 -33.28 -20.59
C ALA A 613 16.57 -34.25 -20.91
N LYS A 614 16.04 -34.96 -19.89
CA LYS A 614 14.87 -35.84 -20.06
C LYS A 614 13.62 -35.05 -20.46
N LEU A 615 13.37 -33.92 -19.81
CA LEU A 615 12.22 -33.06 -20.10
C LEU A 615 12.29 -32.44 -21.50
N ILE A 616 13.47 -31.93 -21.87
CA ILE A 616 13.71 -31.31 -23.18
C ILE A 616 13.57 -32.32 -24.31
N GLU A 617 14.06 -33.55 -24.13
CA GLU A 617 13.93 -34.61 -25.15
C GLU A 617 12.47 -35.01 -25.36
N ALA A 618 11.68 -35.13 -24.29
CA ALA A 618 10.25 -35.36 -24.40
C ALA A 618 9.53 -34.24 -25.16
N ALA A 619 9.82 -32.98 -24.82
CA ALA A 619 9.25 -31.82 -25.49
C ALA A 619 9.58 -31.81 -27.00
N LYS A 620 10.80 -32.18 -27.38
CA LYS A 620 11.19 -32.30 -28.79
C LYS A 620 10.42 -33.40 -29.52
N GLN A 621 10.22 -34.56 -28.88
CA GLN A 621 9.51 -35.69 -29.48
C GLN A 621 8.03 -35.38 -29.72
N ASP A 622 7.36 -34.77 -28.73
CA ASP A 622 5.97 -34.39 -28.85
C ASP A 622 5.76 -33.23 -29.83
N ALA A 623 6.67 -32.24 -29.84
CA ALA A 623 6.65 -31.17 -30.84
C ALA A 623 6.83 -31.72 -32.26
N ALA A 624 7.72 -32.71 -32.47
CA ALA A 624 7.87 -33.40 -33.76
C ALA A 624 6.59 -34.18 -34.16
N ALA A 625 5.77 -34.59 -33.19
CA ALA A 625 4.49 -35.23 -33.39
C ALA A 625 3.30 -34.24 -33.48
N GLY A 626 3.53 -32.93 -33.34
CA GLY A 626 2.49 -31.90 -33.32
C GLY A 626 1.56 -31.97 -32.11
N LYS A 627 2.04 -32.51 -30.98
CA LYS A 627 1.27 -32.70 -29.73
C LYS A 627 1.74 -31.71 -28.65
N PRO A 628 0.86 -31.29 -27.73
CA PRO A 628 1.29 -30.60 -26.51
C PRO A 628 2.15 -31.53 -25.64
N THR A 629 3.11 -30.96 -24.91
CA THR A 629 3.92 -31.68 -23.92
C THR A 629 3.54 -31.22 -22.52
N ALA A 630 3.06 -32.15 -21.68
CA ALA A 630 2.84 -31.88 -20.26
C ALA A 630 4.08 -32.28 -19.45
N VAL A 631 4.66 -31.34 -18.72
CA VAL A 631 5.87 -31.51 -17.92
C VAL A 631 5.56 -31.27 -16.45
N GLU A 632 6.02 -32.15 -15.57
CA GLU A 632 5.84 -32.00 -14.12
C GLU A 632 7.16 -31.98 -13.35
N LEU A 633 7.33 -30.95 -12.51
CA LEU A 633 8.40 -30.84 -11.53
C LEU A 633 7.82 -31.14 -10.16
N ASN A 634 8.11 -32.32 -9.62
CA ASN A 634 7.62 -32.75 -8.32
C ASN A 634 8.73 -32.65 -7.27
N VAL A 635 8.54 -31.80 -6.27
CA VAL A 635 9.53 -31.63 -5.19
C VAL A 635 9.41 -32.78 -4.18
N LYS A 636 10.52 -33.49 -3.93
CA LYS A 636 10.61 -34.56 -2.94
C LYS A 636 11.05 -34.02 -1.59
N ALA A 637 10.08 -33.57 -0.78
CA ALA A 637 10.32 -33.14 0.59
C ALA A 637 9.20 -33.64 1.53
N ASP A 638 9.54 -33.87 2.81
CA ASP A 638 8.57 -34.09 3.90
C ASP A 638 7.87 -32.78 4.35
N SER A 639 8.11 -31.67 3.66
CA SER A 639 7.68 -30.32 4.07
C SER A 639 6.28 -29.99 3.57
N ALA A 640 5.25 -30.37 4.32
CA ALA A 640 3.87 -29.91 4.11
C ALA A 640 3.64 -28.42 4.48
N GLU A 641 4.70 -27.69 4.85
CA GLU A 641 4.69 -26.36 5.47
C GLU A 641 5.94 -25.56 5.04
N GLY A 642 5.78 -24.25 4.80
CA GLY A 642 6.89 -23.30 4.54
C GLY A 642 6.99 -22.78 3.09
N THR A 643 8.19 -22.37 2.69
CA THR A 643 8.50 -21.82 1.35
C THR A 643 9.30 -22.82 0.53
N THR A 644 8.88 -23.06 -0.71
CA THR A 644 9.58 -23.92 -1.67
C THR A 644 9.99 -23.13 -2.90
N GLN A 645 11.26 -23.23 -3.29
CA GLN A 645 11.81 -22.69 -4.53
C GLN A 645 12.21 -23.82 -5.47
N VAL A 646 11.74 -23.79 -6.71
CA VAL A 646 12.12 -24.70 -7.79
C VAL A 646 12.87 -23.93 -8.88
N THR A 647 14.13 -24.26 -9.12
CA THR A 647 15.00 -23.51 -10.04
C THR A 647 15.39 -24.35 -11.26
N LEU A 648 15.25 -23.77 -12.46
CA LEU A 648 15.79 -24.27 -13.72
C LEU A 648 16.82 -23.28 -14.25
N THR A 649 17.90 -23.78 -14.84
CA THR A 649 18.87 -22.89 -15.50
C THR A 649 18.19 -22.14 -16.65
N ARG A 650 18.63 -20.91 -16.93
CA ARG A 650 18.11 -20.13 -18.08
C ARG A 650 18.21 -20.91 -19.38
N GLU A 651 19.31 -21.62 -19.57
CA GLU A 651 19.58 -22.39 -20.78
C GLU A 651 18.59 -23.55 -20.93
N ASP A 652 18.38 -24.33 -19.88
CA ASP A 652 17.47 -25.48 -19.91
C ASP A 652 16.02 -25.07 -20.03
N TYR A 653 15.61 -23.99 -19.34
CA TYR A 653 14.28 -23.41 -19.49
C TYR A 653 14.02 -23.01 -20.94
N SER A 654 14.96 -22.30 -21.57
CA SER A 654 14.83 -21.85 -22.96
C SER A 654 14.75 -23.02 -23.94
N LYS A 655 15.55 -24.07 -23.73
CA LYS A 655 15.50 -25.30 -24.53
C LYS A 655 14.18 -26.06 -24.35
N LEU A 656 13.63 -26.06 -23.15
CA LEU A 656 12.36 -26.73 -22.85
C LEU A 656 11.21 -26.07 -23.61
N ILE A 657 11.09 -24.75 -23.51
CA ILE A 657 9.98 -23.99 -24.14
C ILE A 657 10.15 -23.77 -25.65
N ALA A 658 11.31 -24.09 -26.21
CA ALA A 658 11.55 -24.07 -27.66
C ALA A 658 10.76 -25.17 -28.40
N GLY A 659 10.35 -26.23 -27.69
CA GLY A 659 9.28 -27.10 -28.15
C GLY A 659 7.98 -26.31 -28.12
N SER A 660 7.34 -26.08 -29.26
CA SER A 660 6.05 -25.40 -29.28
C SER A 660 5.03 -26.19 -28.47
N ASN A 661 4.23 -25.53 -27.61
CA ASN A 661 3.08 -26.10 -26.89
C ASN A 661 3.44 -26.94 -25.62
N VAL A 662 4.39 -26.48 -24.81
CA VAL A 662 4.68 -27.06 -23.48
C VAL A 662 3.75 -26.48 -22.42
N GLU A 663 3.27 -27.34 -21.53
CA GLU A 663 2.64 -26.99 -20.25
C GLU A 663 3.53 -27.46 -19.11
N LEU A 664 3.82 -26.57 -18.15
CA LEU A 664 4.69 -26.86 -17.01
C LEU A 664 3.91 -26.80 -15.71
N LYS A 665 3.89 -27.91 -14.99
CA LYS A 665 3.37 -27.98 -13.62
C LYS A 665 4.52 -28.01 -12.62
N VAL A 666 4.50 -27.07 -11.68
CA VAL A 666 5.41 -27.04 -10.54
C VAL A 666 4.64 -27.44 -9.29
N ASN A 667 5.03 -28.56 -8.69
CA ASN A 667 4.39 -29.11 -7.50
C ASN A 667 5.33 -29.04 -6.30
N ALA A 668 5.04 -28.12 -5.38
CA ALA A 668 5.79 -27.93 -4.13
C ALA A 668 5.34 -28.87 -3.00
N GLY A 669 4.38 -29.76 -3.25
CA GLY A 669 3.84 -30.72 -2.27
C GLY A 669 2.65 -30.20 -1.47
N PHE A 670 2.61 -28.90 -1.14
CA PHE A 670 1.49 -28.26 -0.42
C PHE A 670 0.67 -27.28 -1.25
N ALA A 671 1.10 -27.03 -2.49
CA ALA A 671 0.38 -26.34 -3.56
C ALA A 671 1.10 -26.59 -4.88
N SER A 672 0.38 -26.44 -5.99
CA SER A 672 0.95 -26.55 -7.33
C SER A 672 0.44 -25.46 -8.24
N ILE A 673 1.29 -25.05 -9.19
CA ILE A 673 0.94 -24.13 -10.27
C ILE A 673 1.12 -24.81 -11.63
N VAL A 674 0.27 -24.50 -12.59
CA VAL A 674 0.37 -24.95 -13.98
C VAL A 674 0.44 -23.73 -14.88
N LEU A 675 1.47 -23.67 -15.71
CA LEU A 675 1.73 -22.60 -16.66
C LEU A 675 1.66 -23.15 -18.08
N ASP A 676 0.84 -22.50 -18.92
CA ASP A 676 0.71 -22.87 -20.32
C ASP A 676 1.87 -22.30 -21.17
N SER A 677 1.89 -22.68 -22.45
CA SER A 677 2.95 -22.28 -23.37
C SER A 677 3.06 -20.75 -23.52
N ALA A 678 1.97 -20.00 -23.39
CA ALA A 678 1.98 -18.54 -23.48
C ALA A 678 2.61 -17.89 -22.24
N ALA A 679 2.23 -18.35 -21.04
CA ALA A 679 2.82 -17.92 -19.77
C ALA A 679 4.31 -18.26 -19.71
N LEU A 680 4.68 -19.48 -20.13
CA LEU A 680 6.08 -19.90 -20.20
C LEU A 680 6.90 -19.08 -21.20
N THR A 681 6.31 -18.76 -22.36
CA THR A 681 6.95 -17.88 -23.33
C THR A 681 7.16 -16.48 -22.75
N ALA A 682 6.17 -15.92 -22.05
CA ALA A 682 6.28 -14.61 -21.41
C ALA A 682 7.38 -14.59 -20.33
N ILE A 683 7.47 -15.62 -19.48
CA ILE A 683 8.55 -15.77 -18.50
C ILE A 683 9.92 -15.87 -19.19
N GLY A 684 10.01 -16.67 -20.25
CA GLY A 684 11.23 -16.82 -21.05
C GLY A 684 11.69 -15.53 -21.74
N GLN A 685 10.77 -14.59 -22.00
CA GLN A 685 11.05 -13.28 -22.59
C GLN A 685 11.58 -12.24 -21.57
N SER A 686 11.69 -12.58 -20.28
CA SER A 686 12.29 -11.68 -19.29
C SER A 686 13.71 -11.25 -19.72
N LYS A 687 14.00 -9.95 -19.57
CA LYS A 687 15.27 -9.31 -19.97
C LYS A 687 16.45 -9.70 -19.10
N ASP A 688 16.18 -10.16 -17.87
CA ASP A 688 17.20 -10.74 -17.01
C ASP A 688 17.68 -12.05 -17.65
N SER A 689 18.97 -12.36 -17.53
CA SER A 689 19.55 -13.59 -18.09
C SER A 689 19.75 -14.69 -17.06
N GLY A 690 19.44 -14.43 -15.79
CA GLY A 690 19.56 -15.41 -14.71
C GLY A 690 18.55 -16.55 -14.78
N ASP A 691 18.72 -17.51 -13.88
CA ASP A 691 17.92 -18.74 -13.82
C ASP A 691 16.46 -18.49 -13.49
N ILE A 692 15.58 -19.39 -13.94
CA ILE A 692 14.13 -19.28 -13.68
C ILE A 692 13.81 -20.00 -12.38
N SER A 693 13.29 -19.25 -11.40
CA SER A 693 12.89 -19.76 -10.09
C SER A 693 11.39 -19.60 -9.88
N PHE A 694 10.70 -20.70 -9.59
CA PHE A 694 9.30 -20.71 -9.17
C PHE A 694 9.24 -20.84 -7.65
N ILE A 695 8.58 -19.91 -6.97
CA ILE A 695 8.49 -19.88 -5.51
C ILE A 695 7.03 -20.00 -5.10
N ILE A 696 6.75 -20.97 -4.24
CA ILE A 696 5.45 -21.20 -3.63
C ILE A 696 5.66 -21.19 -2.12
N ALA A 697 5.13 -20.18 -1.43
CA ALA A 697 5.19 -20.06 0.02
C ALA A 697 3.82 -20.29 0.65
N LYS A 698 3.81 -20.96 1.79
CA LYS A 698 2.65 -21.13 2.65
C LYS A 698 2.91 -20.45 3.99
N SER A 699 1.98 -19.62 4.42
CA SER A 699 2.05 -18.88 5.67
C SER A 699 0.69 -18.83 6.39
N SER A 700 0.66 -18.22 7.57
CA SER A 700 -0.54 -18.05 8.38
C SER A 700 -0.93 -16.58 8.47
N LEU A 701 -2.22 -16.32 8.67
CA LEU A 701 -2.73 -14.99 8.98
C LEU A 701 -2.19 -14.47 10.32
N THR A 702 -2.13 -13.13 10.47
CA THR A 702 -1.91 -12.50 11.78
C THR A 702 -3.10 -12.77 12.70
N GLU A 703 -3.00 -12.43 14.00
CA GLU A 703 -4.11 -12.63 14.93
C GLU A 703 -5.36 -11.80 14.51
N GLU A 704 -5.15 -10.57 14.03
CA GLU A 704 -6.21 -9.73 13.44
C GLU A 704 -6.80 -10.38 12.18
N GLY A 705 -5.95 -11.03 11.38
CA GLY A 705 -6.38 -11.80 10.22
C GLY A 705 -7.25 -12.99 10.56
N LYS A 706 -6.90 -13.71 11.62
CA LYS A 706 -7.66 -14.84 12.14
C LYS A 706 -8.99 -14.41 12.73
N GLU A 707 -9.10 -13.22 13.32
CA GLU A 707 -10.38 -12.70 13.81
C GLU A 707 -11.41 -12.50 12.69
N VAL A 708 -10.97 -12.10 11.49
CA VAL A 708 -11.86 -11.81 10.36
C VAL A 708 -12.10 -13.01 9.46
N LEU A 709 -11.05 -13.79 9.16
CA LEU A 709 -11.10 -14.87 8.17
C LEU A 709 -11.02 -16.27 8.79
N GLY A 710 -10.76 -16.37 10.09
CA GLY A 710 -10.42 -17.61 10.77
C GLY A 710 -8.97 -18.03 10.54
N ASP A 711 -8.57 -19.17 11.12
CA ASP A 711 -7.24 -19.75 10.93
C ASP A 711 -7.12 -20.41 9.55
N ARG A 712 -7.00 -19.56 8.52
CA ARG A 712 -6.94 -19.94 7.11
C ARG A 712 -5.53 -19.84 6.57
N PRO A 713 -5.12 -20.78 5.70
CA PRO A 713 -3.79 -20.75 5.12
C PRO A 713 -3.69 -19.63 4.07
N VAL A 714 -2.53 -18.99 4.04
CA VAL A 714 -2.14 -17.94 3.09
C VAL A 714 -1.05 -18.51 2.18
N TYR A 715 -1.12 -18.18 0.89
CA TYR A 715 -0.18 -18.66 -0.12
C TYR A 715 0.38 -17.51 -0.93
N ASP A 716 1.69 -17.39 -0.96
CA ASP A 716 2.40 -16.42 -1.79
C ASP A 716 3.02 -17.16 -2.97
N LEU A 717 2.69 -16.72 -4.18
CA LEU A 717 3.20 -17.31 -5.41
C LEU A 717 4.12 -16.28 -6.05
N SER A 718 5.30 -16.67 -6.54
CA SER A 718 6.15 -15.78 -7.31
C SER A 718 7.01 -16.55 -8.32
N VAL A 719 7.41 -15.86 -9.39
CA VAL A 719 8.39 -16.36 -10.35
C VAL A 719 9.46 -15.31 -10.55
N PHE A 720 10.71 -15.77 -10.59
CA PHE A 720 11.88 -14.93 -10.82
C PHE A 720 12.66 -15.44 -12.03
N ALA A 721 13.26 -14.49 -12.72
CA ALA A 721 14.25 -14.66 -13.75
C ALA A 721 15.52 -13.96 -13.25
N GLY A 722 16.49 -14.71 -12.73
CA GLY A 722 17.59 -14.14 -11.94
C GLY A 722 17.05 -13.46 -10.68
N GLU A 723 17.36 -12.16 -10.54
CA GLU A 723 16.80 -11.30 -9.47
C GLU A 723 15.45 -10.67 -9.83
N THR A 724 15.03 -10.76 -11.09
CA THR A 724 13.88 -10.02 -11.59
C THR A 724 12.59 -10.81 -11.40
N SER A 725 11.65 -10.27 -10.61
CA SER A 725 10.30 -10.84 -10.52
C SER A 725 9.57 -10.74 -11.85
N VAL A 726 8.92 -11.83 -12.26
CA VAL A 726 8.09 -11.91 -13.46
C VAL A 726 6.62 -11.86 -13.04
N SER A 727 5.98 -10.72 -13.27
CA SER A 727 4.57 -10.46 -12.93
C SER A 727 3.62 -10.48 -14.13
N GLU A 728 4.14 -10.52 -15.36
CA GLU A 728 3.35 -10.53 -16.59
C GLU A 728 3.42 -11.90 -17.30
N PHE A 729 2.26 -12.52 -17.51
CA PHE A 729 2.16 -13.83 -18.18
C PHE A 729 1.60 -13.73 -19.61
N GLY A 730 1.84 -12.60 -20.30
CA GLY A 730 1.38 -12.39 -21.68
C GLY A 730 -0.15 -12.37 -21.83
N GLY A 731 -0.88 -12.06 -20.76
CA GLY A 731 -2.35 -12.17 -20.70
C GLY A 731 -2.87 -13.61 -20.54
N SER A 732 -1.97 -14.58 -20.36
CA SER A 732 -2.33 -15.96 -20.03
C SER A 732 -2.67 -16.14 -18.55
N LYS A 733 -3.23 -17.30 -18.22
CA LYS A 733 -3.64 -17.68 -16.86
C LYS A 733 -2.71 -18.75 -16.32
N VAL A 734 -2.36 -18.60 -15.05
CA VAL A 734 -1.73 -19.64 -14.24
C VAL A 734 -2.83 -20.34 -13.45
N LEU A 735 -2.93 -21.66 -13.60
CA LEU A 735 -3.82 -22.46 -12.76
C LEU A 735 -3.11 -22.80 -11.46
N VAL A 736 -3.77 -22.61 -10.33
CA VAL A 736 -3.26 -22.88 -9.00
C VAL A 736 -4.16 -23.92 -8.36
N SER A 737 -3.55 -24.96 -7.77
CA SER A 737 -4.26 -25.99 -7.00
C SER A 737 -3.65 -26.11 -5.62
N ILE A 738 -4.47 -25.89 -4.60
CA ILE A 738 -4.07 -25.88 -3.19
C ILE A 738 -4.84 -26.97 -2.45
N PRO A 739 -4.18 -28.05 -1.99
CA PRO A 739 -4.82 -29.07 -1.16
C PRO A 739 -5.57 -28.45 0.02
N TYR A 740 -6.85 -28.78 0.14
CA TYR A 740 -7.71 -28.22 1.17
C TYR A 740 -8.68 -29.28 1.69
N ARG A 741 -8.71 -29.45 3.01
CA ARG A 741 -9.69 -30.30 3.68
C ARG A 741 -10.77 -29.39 4.25
N LEU A 742 -12.01 -29.61 3.82
CA LEU A 742 -13.16 -28.90 4.38
C LEU A 742 -13.21 -29.11 5.89
N GLN A 743 -13.36 -28.01 6.63
CA GLN A 743 -13.59 -28.01 8.05
C GLN A 743 -15.04 -28.44 8.37
N ALA A 744 -15.30 -28.82 9.62
CA ALA A 744 -16.62 -29.26 10.03
C ALA A 744 -17.67 -28.16 9.82
N GLY A 745 -18.75 -28.48 9.11
CA GLY A 745 -19.86 -27.55 8.82
C GLY A 745 -19.66 -26.68 7.58
N GLU A 746 -18.53 -26.77 6.90
CA GLU A 746 -18.30 -26.01 5.67
C GLU A 746 -19.10 -26.54 4.49
N ASP A 747 -19.53 -25.60 3.65
CA ASP A 747 -20.12 -25.86 2.35
C ASP A 747 -19.05 -25.63 1.28
N ALA A 748 -18.75 -26.65 0.49
CA ALA A 748 -17.80 -26.60 -0.62
C ALA A 748 -18.03 -25.41 -1.58
N HIS A 749 -19.29 -25.04 -1.81
CA HIS A 749 -19.64 -23.98 -2.75
C HIS A 749 -19.37 -22.57 -2.20
N ALA A 750 -19.26 -22.46 -0.87
CA ALA A 750 -18.95 -21.22 -0.16
C ALA A 750 -17.45 -21.05 0.15
N ILE A 751 -16.61 -22.01 -0.24
CA ILE A 751 -15.16 -21.85 -0.25
C ILE A 751 -14.79 -20.94 -1.41
N ILE A 752 -14.00 -19.91 -1.10
CA ILE A 752 -13.57 -18.88 -2.03
C ILE A 752 -12.07 -18.63 -1.88
N VAL A 753 -11.48 -17.97 -2.87
CA VAL A 753 -10.10 -17.51 -2.82
C VAL A 753 -10.14 -15.99 -2.86
N TYR A 754 -9.43 -15.36 -1.94
CA TYR A 754 -9.14 -13.93 -2.02
C TYR A 754 -7.71 -13.73 -2.51
N HIS A 755 -7.48 -12.71 -3.32
CA HIS A 755 -6.15 -12.11 -3.43
C HIS A 755 -6.15 -10.80 -2.64
N VAL A 756 -4.98 -10.46 -2.10
CA VAL A 756 -4.76 -9.19 -1.39
C VAL A 756 -4.25 -8.16 -2.42
N THR A 757 -4.86 -6.97 -2.48
CA THR A 757 -4.35 -5.86 -3.31
C THR A 757 -3.17 -5.17 -2.62
N ASP A 758 -2.44 -4.33 -3.34
CA ASP A 758 -1.33 -3.55 -2.78
C ASP A 758 -1.80 -2.58 -1.66
N GLU A 759 -3.08 -2.21 -1.66
CA GLU A 759 -3.76 -1.43 -0.64
C GLU A 759 -4.29 -2.26 0.55
N GLY A 760 -4.07 -3.59 0.53
CA GLY A 760 -4.53 -4.52 1.56
C GLY A 760 -6.00 -4.97 1.42
N GLU A 761 -6.67 -4.65 0.31
CA GLU A 761 -8.07 -5.06 0.10
C GLU A 761 -8.17 -6.53 -0.34
N LEU A 762 -9.24 -7.22 0.06
CA LEU A 762 -9.52 -8.58 -0.39
C LEU A 762 -10.45 -8.58 -1.60
N HIS A 763 -9.96 -9.13 -2.71
CA HIS A 763 -10.72 -9.32 -3.93
C HIS A 763 -10.89 -10.80 -4.22
N THR A 764 -12.13 -11.23 -4.50
CA THR A 764 -12.39 -12.65 -4.81
C THR A 764 -11.80 -13.03 -6.15
N VAL A 765 -11.01 -14.10 -6.17
CA VAL A 765 -10.47 -14.71 -7.38
C VAL A 765 -11.45 -15.75 -7.89
N ARG A 766 -11.53 -15.91 -9.22
CA ARG A 766 -12.31 -16.98 -9.83
C ARG A 766 -11.65 -18.33 -9.55
N GLY A 767 -12.29 -19.08 -8.67
CA GLY A 767 -11.90 -20.44 -8.32
C GLY A 767 -12.98 -21.17 -7.55
N GLN A 768 -12.71 -22.42 -7.20
CA GLN A 768 -13.64 -23.33 -6.54
C GLN A 768 -12.94 -24.37 -5.69
N TYR A 769 -13.69 -24.97 -4.77
CA TYR A 769 -13.28 -26.24 -4.16
C TYR A 769 -13.61 -27.40 -5.10
N SER A 770 -12.59 -28.18 -5.47
CA SER A 770 -12.71 -29.42 -6.23
C SER A 770 -12.62 -30.61 -5.28
N ALA A 771 -13.77 -31.26 -5.03
CA ALA A 771 -13.82 -32.46 -4.19
C ALA A 771 -13.04 -33.63 -4.80
N ALA A 772 -12.98 -33.72 -6.15
CA ALA A 772 -12.24 -34.75 -6.87
C ALA A 772 -10.71 -34.57 -6.70
N ALA A 773 -10.24 -33.33 -6.70
CA ALA A 773 -8.83 -33.01 -6.45
C ALA A 773 -8.49 -32.97 -4.94
N GLY A 774 -9.50 -32.82 -4.07
CA GLY A 774 -9.28 -32.54 -2.64
C GLY A 774 -8.58 -31.19 -2.42
N ALA A 775 -8.84 -30.21 -3.29
CA ALA A 775 -8.10 -28.96 -3.38
C ALA A 775 -9.01 -27.78 -3.73
N VAL A 776 -8.54 -26.56 -3.42
CA VAL A 776 -9.08 -25.32 -3.98
C VAL A 776 -8.30 -24.99 -5.24
N GLU A 777 -9.01 -24.86 -6.35
CA GLU A 777 -8.45 -24.61 -7.67
C GLU A 777 -8.92 -23.24 -8.17
N PHE A 778 -7.99 -22.44 -8.66
CA PHE A 778 -8.30 -21.12 -9.19
C PHE A 778 -7.35 -20.74 -10.32
N ALA A 779 -7.79 -19.82 -11.17
CA ALA A 779 -6.96 -19.27 -12.22
C ALA A 779 -6.62 -17.82 -11.89
N THR A 780 -5.36 -17.43 -12.10
CA THR A 780 -4.92 -16.05 -11.92
C THR A 780 -4.07 -15.57 -13.09
N THR A 781 -4.09 -14.27 -13.36
CA THR A 781 -3.29 -13.61 -14.40
C THR A 781 -2.09 -12.85 -13.81
N HIS A 782 -1.93 -12.87 -12.49
CA HIS A 782 -0.86 -12.21 -11.77
C HIS A 782 -0.50 -13.03 -10.53
N PHE A 783 0.61 -12.68 -9.89
CA PHE A 783 0.98 -13.27 -8.62
C PHE A 783 0.78 -12.26 -7.49
N SER A 784 0.28 -12.76 -6.37
CA SER A 784 -0.10 -12.01 -5.16
C SER A 784 -0.17 -13.02 -4.00
N GLN A 785 -0.54 -12.54 -2.81
CA GLN A 785 -0.95 -13.38 -1.71
C GLN A 785 -2.40 -13.83 -1.90
N TYR A 786 -2.61 -15.14 -1.80
CA TYR A 786 -3.90 -15.80 -1.94
C TYR A 786 -4.34 -16.43 -0.63
N ILE A 787 -5.59 -16.19 -0.23
CA ILE A 787 -6.15 -16.68 1.04
C ILE A 787 -7.36 -17.54 0.72
N ILE A 788 -7.40 -18.76 1.27
CA ILE A 788 -8.61 -19.59 1.22
C ILE A 788 -9.62 -19.06 2.24
N GLY A 789 -10.72 -18.49 1.76
CA GLY A 789 -11.80 -17.98 2.58
C GLY A 789 -13.03 -18.90 2.60
N TYR A 790 -13.93 -18.62 3.54
CA TYR A 790 -15.26 -19.24 3.61
C TYR A 790 -16.32 -18.15 3.81
N ASN A 791 -17.23 -18.00 2.84
CA ASN A 791 -18.26 -16.95 2.85
C ASN A 791 -19.62 -17.55 2.48
N LYS A 792 -20.30 -18.18 3.44
CA LYS A 792 -21.62 -18.75 3.19
C LYS A 792 -22.69 -17.65 3.25
N VAL A 793 -23.36 -17.43 2.12
CA VAL A 793 -24.52 -16.55 2.02
C VAL A 793 -25.77 -17.40 1.78
N GLU A 794 -26.78 -17.22 2.64
CA GLU A 794 -28.04 -17.96 2.57
C GLU A 794 -29.20 -17.00 2.27
N PHE A 795 -30.20 -17.51 1.55
CA PHE A 795 -31.45 -16.80 1.25
C PHE A 795 -32.62 -17.63 1.75
N SER A 796 -33.60 -16.96 2.36
CA SER A 796 -34.76 -17.59 3.00
C SER A 796 -35.66 -18.37 2.03
N ASP A 797 -35.64 -18.02 0.76
CA ASP A 797 -36.42 -18.62 -0.34
C ASP A 797 -35.59 -19.56 -1.24
N VAL A 798 -34.42 -19.98 -0.77
CA VAL A 798 -33.56 -20.98 -1.42
C VAL A 798 -33.45 -22.20 -0.50
N PRO A 799 -34.37 -23.17 -0.60
CA PRO A 799 -34.34 -24.37 0.23
C PRO A 799 -33.08 -25.20 -0.01
N ALA A 800 -32.53 -25.76 1.06
CA ALA A 800 -31.46 -26.75 0.97
C ALA A 800 -31.92 -27.95 0.13
N GLY A 801 -31.21 -28.24 -0.97
CA GLY A 801 -31.54 -29.32 -1.91
C GLY A 801 -32.36 -28.90 -3.13
N ALA A 802 -32.73 -27.63 -3.27
CA ALA A 802 -33.23 -27.12 -4.54
C ALA A 802 -32.15 -27.30 -5.63
N TRP A 803 -32.53 -27.64 -6.87
CA TRP A 803 -31.56 -27.90 -7.94
C TRP A 803 -30.59 -26.74 -8.22
N TYR A 804 -30.98 -25.52 -7.88
CA TYR A 804 -30.18 -24.30 -8.00
C TYR A 804 -29.49 -23.86 -6.69
N SER A 805 -29.67 -24.55 -5.55
CA SER A 805 -29.18 -24.08 -4.25
C SER A 805 -27.67 -23.88 -4.28
N ASN A 806 -26.94 -24.88 -4.78
CA ASN A 806 -25.47 -24.84 -4.85
C ASN A 806 -24.99 -23.71 -5.77
N ALA A 807 -25.65 -23.52 -6.91
CA ALA A 807 -25.33 -22.45 -7.85
C ALA A 807 -25.56 -21.06 -7.21
N VAL A 808 -26.66 -20.88 -6.49
CA VAL A 808 -26.94 -19.61 -5.79
C VAL A 808 -25.91 -19.36 -4.69
N THR A 809 -25.61 -20.36 -3.85
CA THR A 809 -24.58 -20.26 -2.80
C THR A 809 -23.21 -19.92 -3.40
N PHE A 810 -22.82 -20.60 -4.49
CA PHE A 810 -21.55 -20.38 -5.17
C PHE A 810 -21.39 -18.94 -5.66
N LEU A 811 -22.41 -18.40 -6.33
CA LEU A 811 -22.37 -17.04 -6.85
C LEU A 811 -22.46 -15.99 -5.75
N ALA A 812 -23.23 -16.26 -4.70
CA ALA A 812 -23.40 -15.32 -3.59
C ALA A 812 -22.15 -15.24 -2.69
N ALA A 813 -21.44 -16.35 -2.51
CA ALA A 813 -20.15 -16.40 -1.81
C ALA A 813 -19.07 -15.54 -2.51
N ARG A 814 -19.18 -15.36 -3.82
CA ARG A 814 -18.24 -14.60 -4.68
C ARG A 814 -18.72 -13.18 -5.01
N ASP A 815 -19.74 -12.68 -4.29
CA ASP A 815 -20.34 -11.35 -4.51
C ASP A 815 -20.85 -11.08 -5.95
N ILE A 816 -21.04 -12.14 -6.74
CA ILE A 816 -21.64 -12.07 -8.08
C ILE A 816 -23.11 -11.69 -7.94
N THR A 817 -23.80 -12.22 -6.92
CA THR A 817 -25.19 -11.88 -6.59
C THR A 817 -25.39 -11.60 -5.10
N ASN A 818 -26.24 -10.62 -4.80
CA ASN A 818 -26.66 -10.27 -3.44
C ASN A 818 -28.14 -10.57 -3.18
N GLY A 819 -28.76 -11.37 -4.04
CA GLY A 819 -30.21 -11.61 -4.01
C GLY A 819 -31.01 -10.44 -4.58
N SER A 820 -32.25 -10.31 -4.13
CA SER A 820 -33.20 -9.26 -4.54
C SER A 820 -33.52 -8.27 -3.42
N GLY A 821 -32.93 -8.44 -2.23
CA GLY A 821 -33.24 -7.68 -1.02
C GLY A 821 -33.95 -8.53 0.03
N ASN A 822 -34.09 -8.01 1.26
CA ASN A 822 -34.82 -8.64 2.38
C ASN A 822 -34.43 -10.10 2.75
N GLY A 823 -33.24 -10.56 2.36
CA GLY A 823 -32.82 -11.94 2.60
C GLY A 823 -33.43 -12.94 1.62
N GLU A 824 -33.92 -12.48 0.46
CA GLU A 824 -34.48 -13.31 -0.62
C GLU A 824 -33.61 -13.28 -1.88
N TYR A 825 -33.63 -14.37 -2.63
CA TYR A 825 -33.00 -14.50 -3.95
C TYR A 825 -33.99 -14.30 -5.11
N ASN A 826 -35.26 -14.65 -4.91
CA ASN A 826 -36.33 -14.75 -5.89
C ASN A 826 -35.99 -15.66 -7.10
N PRO A 827 -35.73 -16.97 -6.87
CA PRO A 827 -35.21 -17.88 -7.89
C PRO A 827 -36.11 -18.04 -9.12
N GLY A 828 -37.44 -18.00 -8.93
CA GLY A 828 -38.43 -18.14 -10.01
C GLY A 828 -38.71 -16.87 -10.80
N ALA A 829 -38.21 -15.71 -10.37
CA ALA A 829 -38.46 -14.45 -11.07
C ALA A 829 -37.69 -14.37 -12.39
N ALA A 830 -38.32 -13.78 -13.41
CA ALA A 830 -37.65 -13.48 -14.67
C ALA A 830 -36.54 -12.44 -14.45
N ILE A 831 -35.36 -12.68 -15.02
CA ILE A 831 -34.24 -11.73 -14.93
C ILE A 831 -34.29 -10.72 -16.09
N THR A 832 -33.98 -9.46 -15.82
CA THR A 832 -33.88 -8.44 -16.87
C THR A 832 -32.52 -8.47 -17.56
N ARG A 833 -32.44 -7.92 -18.78
CA ARG A 833 -31.19 -7.77 -19.53
C ARG A 833 -30.13 -6.96 -18.76
N GLY A 834 -30.55 -5.89 -18.08
CA GLY A 834 -29.66 -5.07 -17.25
C GLY A 834 -29.14 -5.80 -16.02
N GLN A 835 -29.99 -6.58 -15.34
CA GLN A 835 -29.57 -7.44 -14.23
C GLN A 835 -28.58 -8.52 -14.69
N PHE A 836 -28.86 -9.17 -15.83
CA PHE A 836 -27.99 -10.21 -16.37
C PHE A 836 -26.59 -9.68 -16.70
N ILE A 837 -26.48 -8.49 -17.32
CA ILE A 837 -25.17 -7.88 -17.61
C ILE A 837 -24.35 -7.62 -16.35
N VAL A 838 -24.98 -7.19 -15.26
CA VAL A 838 -24.27 -7.02 -13.98
C VAL A 838 -23.75 -8.36 -13.47
N LEU A 839 -24.58 -9.41 -13.45
CA LEU A 839 -24.14 -10.74 -13.00
C LEU A 839 -23.02 -11.30 -13.90
N LEU A 840 -23.15 -11.16 -15.21
CA LEU A 840 -22.18 -11.63 -16.19
C LEU A 840 -20.82 -10.96 -16.00
N LEU A 841 -20.78 -9.62 -15.96
CA LEU A 841 -19.50 -8.91 -15.86
C LEU A 841 -18.83 -9.17 -14.50
N LYS A 842 -19.60 -9.21 -13.40
CA LYS A 842 -19.08 -9.59 -12.09
C LYS A 842 -18.52 -11.01 -12.05
N ALA A 843 -19.20 -11.98 -12.68
CA ALA A 843 -18.76 -13.36 -12.75
C ALA A 843 -17.37 -13.52 -13.39
N TYR A 844 -16.99 -12.60 -14.27
CA TYR A 844 -15.70 -12.59 -14.96
C TYR A 844 -14.76 -11.46 -14.51
N GLY A 845 -15.05 -10.78 -13.39
CA GLY A 845 -14.19 -9.72 -12.84
C GLY A 845 -14.05 -8.49 -13.74
N ILE A 846 -15.03 -8.22 -14.60
CA ILE A 846 -15.04 -7.04 -15.47
C ILE A 846 -15.68 -5.88 -14.72
N GLU A 847 -14.86 -4.88 -14.41
CA GLU A 847 -15.31 -3.69 -13.69
C GLU A 847 -16.21 -2.77 -14.53
N ALA A 848 -17.04 -2.01 -13.81
CA ALA A 848 -17.90 -1.00 -14.43
C ALA A 848 -17.08 0.22 -14.89
N ASP A 849 -17.43 0.80 -16.03
CA ASP A 849 -16.84 2.06 -16.47
C ASP A 849 -17.29 3.23 -15.57
N ALA A 850 -16.44 4.27 -15.46
CA ALA A 850 -16.71 5.47 -14.69
C ALA A 850 -17.97 6.22 -15.17
N ALA A 851 -18.53 7.06 -14.29
CA ALA A 851 -19.72 7.86 -14.60
C ALA A 851 -19.50 8.76 -15.83
N GLY A 852 -20.48 8.79 -16.74
CA GLY A 852 -20.43 9.59 -17.97
C GLY A 852 -19.85 8.89 -19.21
N ALA A 853 -19.44 7.61 -19.11
CA ALA A 853 -18.98 6.83 -20.27
C ALA A 853 -20.05 6.68 -21.37
N ALA A 854 -19.61 6.59 -22.63
CA ALA A 854 -20.49 6.46 -23.78
C ALA A 854 -21.38 5.21 -23.69
N ASN A 855 -22.70 5.39 -23.79
CA ASN A 855 -23.67 4.32 -23.52
C ASN A 855 -24.80 4.25 -24.58
N PHE A 856 -25.73 3.31 -24.41
CA PHE A 856 -27.00 3.28 -25.14
C PHE A 856 -27.92 4.39 -24.66
N SER A 857 -28.80 4.87 -25.54
CA SER A 857 -29.74 5.96 -25.26
C SER A 857 -30.71 5.67 -24.11
N ASP A 858 -30.98 4.40 -23.84
CA ASP A 858 -31.88 3.91 -22.80
C ASP A 858 -31.15 3.29 -21.59
N ALA A 859 -29.85 3.55 -21.43
CA ALA A 859 -29.07 3.05 -20.31
C ALA A 859 -29.56 3.61 -18.96
N GLY A 860 -30.06 4.85 -18.92
CA GLY A 860 -30.45 5.52 -17.69
C GLY A 860 -29.25 5.83 -16.78
N SER A 861 -29.52 6.09 -15.49
CA SER A 861 -28.50 6.35 -14.47
C SER A 861 -28.81 5.53 -13.22
N THR A 862 -28.34 4.29 -13.20
CA THR A 862 -28.62 3.30 -12.15
C THR A 862 -27.54 2.22 -12.08
N TYR A 863 -27.68 1.26 -11.17
CA TYR A 863 -26.67 0.27 -10.79
C TYR A 863 -26.05 -0.55 -11.96
N TYR A 864 -26.76 -0.73 -13.08
CA TYR A 864 -26.23 -1.46 -14.25
C TYR A 864 -25.54 -0.54 -15.28
N THR A 865 -25.57 0.78 -15.11
CA THR A 865 -25.19 1.74 -16.17
C THR A 865 -23.71 1.64 -16.55
N GLY A 866 -22.82 1.62 -15.55
CA GLY A 866 -21.37 1.49 -15.80
C GLY A 866 -21.00 0.11 -16.37
N TYR A 867 -21.66 -0.95 -15.91
CA TYR A 867 -21.49 -2.31 -16.48
C TYR A 867 -21.97 -2.38 -17.94
N LEU A 868 -23.08 -1.72 -18.27
CA LEU A 868 -23.58 -1.67 -19.63
C LEU A 868 -22.64 -0.88 -20.55
N ALA A 869 -22.02 0.21 -20.06
CA ALA A 869 -21.00 0.94 -20.79
C ALA A 869 -19.77 0.05 -21.08
N ALA A 870 -19.26 -0.66 -20.06
CA ALA A 870 -18.15 -1.60 -20.23
C ALA A 870 -18.49 -2.70 -21.25
N ALA A 871 -19.68 -3.31 -21.14
CA ALA A 871 -20.14 -4.33 -22.08
C ALA A 871 -20.26 -3.80 -23.53
N LYS A 872 -20.68 -2.54 -23.71
CA LYS A 872 -20.72 -1.88 -25.02
C LYS A 872 -19.31 -1.64 -25.57
N ARG A 873 -18.41 -1.09 -24.74
CA ARG A 873 -17.01 -0.80 -25.09
C ARG A 873 -16.24 -2.06 -25.50
N LEU A 874 -16.44 -3.15 -24.77
CA LEU A 874 -15.79 -4.44 -25.04
C LEU A 874 -16.44 -5.23 -26.20
N GLY A 875 -17.55 -4.74 -26.77
CA GLY A 875 -18.25 -5.44 -27.85
C GLY A 875 -19.07 -6.66 -27.40
N ILE A 876 -19.25 -6.86 -26.09
CA ILE A 876 -20.10 -7.93 -25.52
C ILE A 876 -21.55 -7.73 -25.97
N THR A 877 -22.01 -6.48 -26.07
CA THR A 877 -23.34 -6.13 -26.58
C THR A 877 -23.29 -5.03 -27.63
N THR A 878 -24.08 -5.22 -28.69
CA THR A 878 -24.33 -4.21 -29.73
C THR A 878 -25.71 -3.56 -29.61
N GLY A 879 -26.47 -3.90 -28.55
CA GLY A 879 -27.84 -3.43 -28.35
C GLY A 879 -28.87 -4.20 -29.18
N THR A 880 -30.10 -3.68 -29.21
CA THR A 880 -31.24 -4.24 -29.94
C THR A 880 -31.55 -3.47 -31.24
N GLY A 881 -30.67 -2.55 -31.65
CA GLY A 881 -30.92 -1.57 -32.73
C GLY A 881 -31.18 -0.16 -32.18
N ASP A 882 -31.12 0.85 -33.05
CA ASP A 882 -31.44 2.27 -32.77
C ASP A 882 -30.75 2.86 -31.52
N ASN A 883 -29.51 2.40 -31.25
CA ASN A 883 -28.76 2.76 -30.05
C ASN A 883 -29.53 2.47 -28.73
N GLN A 884 -30.30 1.38 -28.67
CA GLN A 884 -31.02 0.90 -27.48
C GLN A 884 -30.50 -0.46 -27.00
N PHE A 885 -30.65 -0.76 -25.70
CA PHE A 885 -30.32 -2.05 -25.10
C PHE A 885 -31.52 -2.77 -24.45
N LYS A 886 -32.55 -2.02 -24.07
CA LYS A 886 -33.76 -2.45 -23.34
C LYS A 886 -33.43 -3.11 -21.99
N PRO A 887 -32.74 -2.43 -21.06
CA PRO A 887 -32.24 -3.03 -19.83
C PRO A 887 -33.32 -3.61 -18.90
N ASN A 888 -34.54 -3.09 -18.95
CA ASN A 888 -35.65 -3.54 -18.10
C ASN A 888 -36.47 -4.68 -18.71
N ALA A 889 -36.21 -5.07 -19.96
CA ALA A 889 -36.90 -6.19 -20.58
C ALA A 889 -36.39 -7.53 -20.00
N PRO A 890 -37.26 -8.52 -19.76
CA PRO A 890 -36.85 -9.90 -19.49
C PRO A 890 -35.91 -10.42 -20.57
N ILE A 891 -34.88 -11.15 -20.20
CA ILE A 891 -33.93 -11.72 -21.16
C ILE A 891 -34.40 -13.10 -21.65
N THR A 892 -34.38 -13.30 -22.96
CA THR A 892 -34.62 -14.62 -23.58
C THR A 892 -33.39 -15.52 -23.44
N ARG A 893 -33.55 -16.84 -23.50
CA ARG A 893 -32.42 -17.78 -23.45
C ARG A 893 -31.42 -17.54 -24.58
N GLN A 894 -31.91 -17.25 -25.79
CA GLN A 894 -31.03 -16.96 -26.92
C GLN A 894 -30.23 -15.66 -26.77
N ASP A 895 -30.81 -14.62 -26.18
CA ASP A 895 -30.07 -13.39 -25.88
C ASP A 895 -29.05 -13.60 -24.77
N LEU A 896 -29.43 -14.34 -23.73
CA LEU A 896 -28.57 -14.68 -22.61
C LEU A 896 -27.31 -15.40 -23.11
N PHE A 897 -27.48 -16.45 -23.91
CA PHE A 897 -26.37 -17.23 -24.45
C PHE A 897 -25.53 -16.42 -25.44
N THR A 898 -26.15 -15.56 -26.25
CA THR A 898 -25.39 -14.68 -27.16
C THR A 898 -24.48 -13.73 -26.40
N LEU A 899 -24.98 -13.07 -25.36
CA LEU A 899 -24.19 -12.15 -24.54
C LEU A 899 -23.09 -12.89 -23.76
N LEU A 900 -23.42 -14.06 -23.21
CA LEU A 900 -22.47 -14.92 -22.51
C LEU A 900 -21.34 -15.38 -23.45
N HIS A 901 -21.68 -15.91 -24.63
CA HIS A 901 -20.71 -16.36 -25.62
C HIS A 901 -19.79 -15.23 -26.07
N ARG A 902 -20.30 -14.03 -26.33
CA ARG A 902 -19.47 -12.88 -26.70
C ARG A 902 -18.52 -12.46 -25.58
N ALA A 903 -18.98 -12.49 -24.32
CA ALA A 903 -18.09 -12.26 -23.18
C ALA A 903 -16.97 -13.30 -23.15
N LEU A 904 -17.29 -14.58 -23.36
CA LEU A 904 -16.31 -15.66 -23.45
C LEU A 904 -15.35 -15.48 -24.65
N GLU A 905 -15.82 -15.01 -25.80
CA GLU A 905 -14.96 -14.69 -26.95
C GLU A 905 -13.97 -13.55 -26.64
N VAL A 906 -14.45 -12.48 -26.00
CA VAL A 906 -13.62 -11.35 -25.56
C VAL A 906 -12.53 -11.81 -24.60
N LEU A 907 -12.87 -12.74 -23.70
CA LEU A 907 -11.95 -13.31 -22.72
C LEU A 907 -11.09 -14.45 -23.27
N LYS A 908 -11.39 -14.95 -24.47
CA LYS A 908 -10.81 -16.16 -25.08
C LYS A 908 -11.03 -17.43 -24.25
N GLU A 909 -12.22 -17.55 -23.66
CA GLU A 909 -12.62 -18.63 -22.76
C GLU A 909 -13.84 -19.40 -23.26
N VAL A 910 -14.07 -19.40 -24.58
CA VAL A 910 -15.14 -20.23 -25.14
C VAL A 910 -14.82 -21.70 -24.80
N PRO A 911 -15.74 -22.43 -24.13
CA PRO A 911 -15.49 -23.80 -23.71
C PRO A 911 -15.04 -24.67 -24.88
N ALA A 912 -14.01 -25.48 -24.63
CA ALA A 912 -13.60 -26.51 -25.59
C ALA A 912 -14.73 -27.53 -25.78
N LYS A 913 -14.68 -28.26 -26.90
CA LYS A 913 -15.66 -29.31 -27.18
C LYS A 913 -15.39 -30.52 -26.26
N GLU A 914 -16.10 -30.58 -25.15
CA GLU A 914 -16.02 -31.67 -24.16
C GLU A 914 -16.94 -32.84 -24.50
N SER A 915 -17.95 -32.63 -25.34
CA SER A 915 -18.96 -33.65 -25.64
C SER A 915 -19.21 -33.80 -27.14
N ASN A 916 -19.76 -34.96 -27.52
CA ASN A 916 -20.35 -35.15 -28.84
C ASN A 916 -21.77 -34.56 -28.94
N ALA A 917 -22.25 -33.85 -27.92
CA ALA A 917 -23.58 -33.25 -27.93
C ALA A 917 -23.67 -32.15 -28.99
N SER A 918 -24.79 -32.14 -29.70
CA SER A 918 -25.08 -31.19 -30.75
C SER A 918 -26.39 -30.47 -30.45
N THR A 919 -26.49 -29.22 -30.91
CA THR A 919 -27.79 -28.52 -30.92
C THR A 919 -28.85 -29.29 -31.71
N ALA A 920 -28.45 -30.11 -32.70
CA ALA A 920 -29.35 -30.97 -33.46
C ALA A 920 -30.02 -32.08 -32.63
N ASP A 921 -29.51 -32.38 -31.44
CA ASP A 921 -30.09 -33.38 -30.53
C ASP A 921 -31.37 -32.86 -29.84
N PHE A 922 -31.67 -31.56 -29.97
CA PHE A 922 -32.81 -30.91 -29.34
C PHE A 922 -33.94 -30.67 -30.32
N SER A 923 -35.17 -30.99 -29.89
CA SER A 923 -36.37 -30.96 -30.75
C SER A 923 -36.74 -29.56 -31.27
N ASP A 924 -36.26 -28.51 -30.62
CA ASP A 924 -36.55 -27.10 -30.92
C ASP A 924 -35.34 -26.34 -31.49
N ALA A 925 -34.28 -27.03 -31.91
CA ALA A 925 -33.08 -26.42 -32.49
C ALA A 925 -33.38 -25.49 -33.67
N GLY A 926 -34.41 -25.80 -34.47
CA GLY A 926 -34.86 -24.97 -35.58
C GLY A 926 -35.44 -23.61 -35.17
N GLN A 927 -35.77 -23.41 -33.89
CA GLN A 927 -36.28 -22.14 -33.35
C GLN A 927 -35.16 -21.17 -32.95
N ILE A 928 -33.89 -21.62 -32.95
CA ILE A 928 -32.75 -20.78 -32.60
C ILE A 928 -32.58 -19.69 -33.68
N ALA A 929 -32.69 -18.44 -33.27
CA ALA A 929 -32.47 -17.31 -34.17
C ALA A 929 -31.06 -17.34 -34.76
N ALA A 930 -30.92 -16.91 -36.02
CA ALA A 930 -29.66 -17.01 -36.76
C ALA A 930 -28.46 -16.40 -36.03
N TYR A 931 -28.66 -15.26 -35.32
CA TYR A 931 -27.59 -14.58 -34.57
C TYR A 931 -27.12 -15.34 -33.32
N ALA A 932 -27.93 -16.28 -32.80
CA ALA A 932 -27.64 -17.01 -31.56
C ALA A 932 -27.08 -18.42 -31.81
N LYS A 933 -27.10 -18.91 -33.06
CA LYS A 933 -26.71 -20.29 -33.40
C LYS A 933 -25.32 -20.66 -32.89
N GLN A 934 -24.33 -19.82 -33.17
CA GLN A 934 -22.94 -20.04 -32.75
C GLN A 934 -22.84 -20.16 -31.22
N ALA A 935 -23.55 -19.30 -30.48
CA ALA A 935 -23.55 -19.33 -29.02
C ALA A 935 -24.15 -20.64 -28.47
N PHE A 936 -25.28 -21.10 -29.01
CA PHE A 936 -25.86 -22.39 -28.62
C PHE A 936 -24.95 -23.56 -28.98
N GLU A 937 -24.38 -23.58 -30.19
CA GLU A 937 -23.47 -24.63 -30.64
C GLU A 937 -22.27 -24.76 -29.71
N ALA A 938 -21.60 -23.65 -29.38
CA ALA A 938 -20.45 -23.64 -28.49
C ALA A 938 -20.82 -24.10 -27.06
N LEU A 939 -21.90 -23.56 -26.48
CA LEU A 939 -22.28 -23.85 -25.09
C LEU A 939 -22.86 -25.26 -24.90
N VAL A 940 -23.52 -25.83 -25.91
CA VAL A 940 -23.99 -27.23 -25.89
C VAL A 940 -22.81 -28.18 -26.09
N ALA A 941 -21.97 -27.94 -27.09
CA ALA A 941 -20.81 -28.79 -27.37
C ALA A 941 -19.82 -28.82 -26.20
N GLY A 942 -19.64 -27.67 -25.52
CA GLY A 942 -18.85 -27.55 -24.29
C GLY A 942 -19.54 -28.03 -23.01
N GLY A 943 -20.73 -28.62 -23.09
CA GLY A 943 -21.41 -29.23 -21.94
C GLY A 943 -22.00 -28.27 -20.91
N VAL A 944 -21.91 -26.95 -21.13
CA VAL A 944 -22.46 -25.91 -20.24
C VAL A 944 -23.98 -25.95 -20.24
N VAL A 945 -24.57 -26.20 -21.41
CA VAL A 945 -26.03 -26.23 -21.63
C VAL A 945 -26.45 -27.64 -22.04
N SER A 946 -27.18 -28.32 -21.16
CA SER A 946 -27.74 -29.65 -21.39
C SER A 946 -29.21 -29.64 -21.84
N GLY A 947 -29.85 -28.47 -21.87
CA GLY A 947 -31.28 -28.32 -22.12
C GLY A 947 -32.17 -28.90 -20.99
N SER A 948 -33.48 -28.91 -21.22
CA SER A 948 -34.48 -29.51 -20.33
C SER A 948 -35.48 -30.27 -21.18
N ASP A 949 -35.78 -31.52 -20.81
CA ASP A 949 -36.76 -32.37 -21.50
C ASP A 949 -36.54 -32.48 -23.03
N GLY A 950 -35.26 -32.49 -23.46
CA GLY A 950 -34.90 -32.55 -24.88
C GLY A 950 -35.14 -31.24 -25.66
N GLN A 951 -35.24 -30.10 -24.96
CA GLN A 951 -35.43 -28.76 -25.52
C GLN A 951 -34.41 -27.74 -25.00
N LEU A 952 -34.10 -26.74 -25.82
CA LEU A 952 -33.24 -25.60 -25.50
C LEU A 952 -34.03 -24.34 -25.12
N ALA A 953 -35.28 -24.25 -25.56
CA ALA A 953 -36.25 -23.18 -25.40
C ALA A 953 -35.70 -21.78 -25.75
N PRO A 954 -35.17 -21.55 -26.97
CA PRO A 954 -34.40 -20.34 -27.30
C PRO A 954 -35.18 -19.03 -27.09
N GLY A 955 -36.47 -19.01 -27.39
CA GLY A 955 -37.34 -17.84 -27.23
C GLY A 955 -37.92 -17.63 -25.82
N ALA A 956 -37.71 -18.57 -24.89
CA ALA A 956 -38.27 -18.47 -23.54
C ALA A 956 -37.46 -17.48 -22.68
N ASN A 957 -38.13 -16.81 -21.74
CA ASN A 957 -37.48 -15.94 -20.75
C ASN A 957 -36.72 -16.78 -19.70
N SER A 958 -35.56 -16.28 -19.27
CA SER A 958 -34.75 -16.93 -18.24
C SER A 958 -35.12 -16.45 -16.84
N THR A 959 -35.18 -17.39 -15.90
CA THR A 959 -35.31 -17.11 -14.46
C THR A 959 -33.96 -16.87 -13.80
N ARG A 960 -33.97 -16.24 -12.62
CA ARG A 960 -32.75 -16.01 -11.82
C ARG A 960 -32.05 -17.33 -11.45
N ALA A 961 -32.79 -18.38 -11.10
CA ALA A 961 -32.23 -19.70 -10.82
C ALA A 961 -31.52 -20.32 -12.04
N GLN A 962 -32.10 -20.20 -13.23
CA GLN A 962 -31.49 -20.70 -14.46
C GLN A 962 -30.21 -19.95 -14.82
N VAL A 963 -30.20 -18.62 -14.64
CA VAL A 963 -28.98 -17.82 -14.83
C VAL A 963 -27.90 -18.23 -13.83
N ALA A 964 -28.27 -18.44 -12.56
CA ALA A 964 -27.34 -18.89 -11.55
C ALA A 964 -26.68 -20.22 -11.95
N GLN A 965 -27.48 -21.18 -12.39
CA GLN A 965 -26.99 -22.49 -12.79
C GLN A 965 -26.07 -22.41 -14.01
N VAL A 966 -26.39 -21.60 -15.02
CA VAL A 966 -25.55 -21.45 -16.21
C VAL A 966 -24.20 -20.82 -15.85
N LEU A 967 -24.19 -19.77 -15.03
CA LEU A 967 -22.94 -19.16 -14.58
C LEU A 967 -22.16 -20.12 -13.68
N TYR A 968 -22.82 -20.85 -12.78
CA TYR A 968 -22.18 -21.87 -11.95
C TYR A 968 -21.51 -22.93 -12.82
N ASN A 969 -22.21 -23.54 -13.77
CA ASN A 969 -21.65 -24.56 -14.67
C ASN A 969 -20.38 -24.07 -15.39
N LEU A 970 -20.32 -22.79 -15.77
CA LEU A 970 -19.15 -22.21 -16.43
C LEU A 970 -18.00 -21.92 -15.46
N LEU A 971 -18.31 -21.40 -14.28
CA LEU A 971 -17.30 -21.01 -13.30
C LEU A 971 -16.78 -22.20 -12.50
N SER A 972 -17.52 -23.32 -12.49
CA SER A 972 -17.17 -24.57 -11.82
C SER A 972 -16.68 -25.66 -12.77
N ALA A 973 -16.72 -25.43 -14.08
CA ALA A 973 -16.06 -26.29 -15.06
C ALA A 973 -14.59 -25.83 -15.15
N ASN A 974 -13.66 -26.76 -14.92
CA ASN A 974 -12.22 -26.52 -15.09
C ASN A 974 -11.89 -26.45 -16.58
#